data_AF-A0A2V9A8X0-F1
#
_entry.id   AF-A0A2V9A8X0-F1
#
_cell.length_a   1.000
_cell.length_b   1.000
_cell.length_c   1.000
_cell.angle_alpha   90.00
_cell.angle_beta   90.00
_cell.angle_gamma   90.00
#
_symmetry.space_group_name_H-M   'P 1'
#
loop_
_entity.id
_entity.type
_entity.pdbx_description
1 polymer ?
#
loop_
_entity_poly.entity_id
_entity_poly.type
_entity_poly.pdbx_seq_one_letter_code
_entity_poly.pdbx_strand_id
1 'polypeptide(L)'
;SLVVLVRSLNAPSAESTVGGDATAGESFFFGKGQCASCHMISGAGAAIGPDLSSVGREMTGDEIQAKLVNPNSRIAPGYELATAQLRNGNTIRGFVRNRSNFDIRLQDLTGQFHLIQQGEISAITEEKQSIMPSVKASPEELRDLVAYLDMPTGVGARVSKSQPSKVAGIEFARISNPKPGDWLTYNGNLSGNRYSELTQINTTNVHQLTLKWIFSVPLWKNSFPNTNYFVENMRYFGLETTPIVADGIMYVTGPNAAFALDPFTGREIWEYSRPRTRELVGDAALGTNRGVAVLDDKVFMVTDNAHLIALNRTTGHVMWEVAMPDEPQHYGSTVAPLIVKDLVIAGVSGADWGIRGFVAAYKASTGERVWRFWTIPSKGEPALETWGSKEPTFGGGSTWLTGSYDPETDTLYWSTGNPFPDSDDRDRSGDNLYTNCILALNPDTGKLKWHYQVTPHDIHDWDANAPLVLVDTKYQGGYRKLLLHADKNGFFYVLDRTDGRVLTARNFVRTTWASGIGPDGRPQRAKEAGFVCPEVGTNWNATAFSPVTRLYYVVALEKCEAKLTSSGAKKSKTAQEPGKKYLRAFDIETGKIVWEAPQIGPVDGKRNSGVLATAGGILFYGDPSGDVIALDERDGKALWHFPTNGINKASPMTYMAGGKQFVALAVGPNILCFGLP
;
A
#
# COMPACT_ATOMS: atom_id res chain seq x y z
N SER A 1 -41.39 9.45 31.23
CA SER A 1 -41.54 7.98 31.33
C SER A 1 -40.27 7.40 31.91
N LEU A 2 -40.36 6.44 32.85
CA LEU A 2 -39.19 5.74 33.41
C LEU A 2 -38.31 5.13 32.30
N VAL A 3 -38.92 4.76 31.16
CA VAL A 3 -38.22 4.26 29.96
C VAL A 3 -37.34 5.33 29.29
N VAL A 4 -37.71 6.61 29.37
CA VAL A 4 -36.90 7.73 28.86
C VAL A 4 -35.73 8.03 29.80
N LEU A 5 -35.95 7.96 31.11
CA LEU A 5 -34.90 8.14 32.12
C LEU A 5 -33.89 6.98 32.11
N VAL A 6 -34.37 5.75 31.98
CA VAL A 6 -33.51 4.57 31.85
C VAL A 6 -32.76 4.57 30.52
N ARG A 7 -33.35 5.10 29.44
CA ARG A 7 -32.61 5.31 28.17
C ARG A 7 -31.56 6.42 28.29
N SER A 8 -31.84 7.54 28.95
CA SER A 8 -30.86 8.62 29.14
C SER A 8 -29.71 8.24 30.08
N LEU A 9 -29.94 7.33 31.03
CA LEU A 9 -28.91 6.80 31.92
C LEU A 9 -28.04 5.70 31.29
N ASN A 10 -28.48 5.10 30.18
CA ASN A 10 -27.79 4.01 29.48
C ASN A 10 -27.39 4.35 28.04
N ALA A 11 -27.65 5.57 27.57
CA ALA A 11 -27.26 6.01 26.24
C ALA A 11 -25.78 6.42 26.23
N PRO A 12 -25.03 6.15 25.14
CA PRO A 12 -23.72 6.75 24.92
C PRO A 12 -23.81 8.27 25.08
N SER A 13 -22.79 8.87 25.69
CA SER A 13 -22.87 10.27 26.13
C SER A 13 -23.08 11.25 24.97
N ALA A 14 -22.62 10.91 23.75
CA ALA A 14 -22.90 11.66 22.52
C ALA A 14 -24.40 11.85 22.17
N GLU A 15 -25.32 11.10 22.81
CA GLU A 15 -26.78 11.23 22.66
C GLU A 15 -27.44 12.00 23.84
N SER A 16 -26.65 12.50 24.80
CA SER A 16 -27.10 13.24 25.99
C SER A 16 -26.33 14.55 26.15
N THR A 17 -26.99 15.66 26.49
CA THR A 17 -26.26 16.91 26.76
C THR A 17 -25.70 16.87 28.18
N VAL A 18 -24.42 16.53 28.33
CA VAL A 18 -23.68 16.80 29.56
C VAL A 18 -23.61 18.32 29.74
N GLY A 19 -23.99 18.82 30.93
CA GLY A 19 -23.83 20.25 31.25
C GLY A 19 -22.35 20.59 31.37
N GLY A 20 -21.88 21.66 30.73
CA GLY A 20 -20.47 22.12 30.75
C GLY A 20 -20.10 22.95 29.52
N ASP A 21 -18.97 23.67 29.56
CA ASP A 21 -18.39 24.39 28.42
C ASP A 21 -17.25 23.59 27.80
N ALA A 22 -17.51 22.95 26.66
CA ALA A 22 -16.50 22.15 25.96
C ALA A 22 -15.30 22.97 25.44
N THR A 23 -15.45 24.28 25.21
CA THR A 23 -14.32 25.14 24.81
C THR A 23 -13.38 25.37 26.00
N ALA A 24 -13.94 25.55 27.19
CA ALA A 24 -13.18 25.58 28.43
C ALA A 24 -12.54 24.22 28.73
N GLY A 25 -13.25 23.13 28.47
CA GLY A 25 -12.73 21.75 28.57
C GLY A 25 -11.55 21.47 27.64
N GLU A 26 -11.64 21.89 26.38
CA GLU A 26 -10.54 21.81 25.40
C GLU A 26 -9.32 22.61 25.89
N SER A 27 -9.55 23.83 26.37
CA SER A 27 -8.49 24.68 26.93
C SER A 27 -7.83 24.05 28.16
N PHE A 28 -8.60 23.38 29.01
CA PHE A 28 -8.08 22.61 30.13
C PHE A 28 -7.26 21.41 29.65
N PHE A 29 -7.78 20.62 28.71
CA PHE A 29 -7.14 19.41 28.16
C PHE A 29 -5.73 19.69 27.60
N PHE A 30 -5.60 20.73 26.77
CA PHE A 30 -4.33 21.12 26.16
C PHE A 30 -3.48 22.07 27.02
N GLY A 31 -4.07 22.67 28.06
CA GLY A 31 -3.43 23.62 28.95
C GLY A 31 -3.20 23.05 30.34
N LYS A 32 -3.93 23.58 31.33
CA LYS A 32 -3.73 23.32 32.76
C LYS A 32 -3.82 21.83 33.14
N GLY A 33 -4.72 21.09 32.50
CA GLY A 33 -4.93 19.67 32.75
C GLY A 33 -3.81 18.77 32.22
N GLN A 34 -3.01 19.26 31.28
CA GLN A 34 -1.91 18.52 30.64
C GLN A 34 -2.30 17.14 30.08
N CYS A 35 -3.59 16.91 29.79
CA CYS A 35 -4.10 15.64 29.31
C CYS A 35 -3.47 15.23 27.97
N ALA A 36 -3.23 16.23 27.11
CA ALA A 36 -2.58 16.06 25.80
C ALA A 36 -1.12 15.55 25.87
N SER A 37 -0.49 15.56 27.05
CA SER A 37 0.87 15.01 27.23
C SER A 37 0.91 13.48 27.19
N CYS A 38 -0.23 12.83 27.42
CA CYS A 38 -0.38 11.37 27.38
C CYS A 38 -1.40 10.93 26.34
N HIS A 39 -2.48 11.69 26.15
CA HIS A 39 -3.62 11.30 25.32
C HIS A 39 -3.69 12.10 24.03
N MET A 40 -4.20 11.44 22.99
CA MET A 40 -4.50 12.05 21.70
C MET A 40 -6.01 12.26 21.57
N ILE A 41 -6.41 13.35 20.94
CA ILE A 41 -7.79 13.60 20.49
C ILE A 41 -7.75 14.25 19.12
N SER A 42 -8.44 13.65 18.15
CA SER A 42 -8.47 14.09 16.74
C SER A 42 -7.07 14.35 16.16
N GLY A 43 -6.12 13.44 16.42
CA GLY A 43 -4.74 13.56 15.95
C GLY A 43 -3.85 14.54 16.73
N ALA A 44 -4.37 15.21 17.77
CA ALA A 44 -3.64 16.17 18.59
C ALA A 44 -3.30 15.61 19.97
N GLY A 45 -2.03 15.71 20.39
CA GLY A 45 -1.52 15.20 21.66
C GLY A 45 -0.52 14.06 21.48
N ALA A 46 -0.21 13.35 22.56
CA ALA A 46 0.72 12.22 22.54
C ALA A 46 -0.02 10.88 22.44
N ALA A 47 0.62 9.88 21.83
CA ALA A 47 0.10 8.51 21.72
C ALA A 47 0.70 7.57 22.79
N ILE A 48 0.83 8.05 24.03
CA ILE A 48 1.35 7.25 25.16
C ILE A 48 0.20 6.47 25.81
N GLY A 49 -0.93 7.14 26.03
CA GLY A 49 -2.18 6.59 26.52
C GLY A 49 -3.21 6.38 25.39
N PRO A 50 -4.39 5.85 25.72
CA PRO A 50 -5.49 5.70 24.78
C PRO A 50 -5.83 7.00 24.04
N ASP A 51 -6.16 6.89 22.76
CA ASP A 51 -6.82 7.98 22.04
C ASP A 51 -8.24 8.18 22.58
N LEU A 52 -8.65 9.43 22.71
CA LEU A 52 -9.91 9.84 23.32
C LEU A 52 -10.89 10.45 22.31
N SER A 53 -10.62 10.37 21.01
CA SER A 53 -11.49 10.94 19.95
C SER A 53 -12.89 10.34 19.94
N SER A 54 -12.99 9.06 20.29
CA SER A 54 -14.26 8.32 20.32
C SER A 54 -14.78 8.08 21.74
N VAL A 55 -14.15 8.63 22.79
CA VAL A 55 -14.45 8.23 24.17
C VAL A 55 -15.91 8.52 24.56
N GLY A 56 -16.50 9.65 24.12
CA GLY A 56 -17.91 9.96 24.34
C GLY A 56 -18.91 9.04 23.61
N ARG A 57 -18.47 8.26 22.61
CA ARG A 57 -19.27 7.21 21.96
C ARG A 57 -19.14 5.86 22.67
N GLU A 58 -18.08 5.66 23.43
CA GLU A 58 -17.74 4.39 24.08
C GLU A 58 -18.13 4.36 25.56
N MET A 59 -18.22 5.52 26.21
CA MET A 59 -18.43 5.69 27.64
C MET A 59 -19.47 6.77 27.94
N THR A 60 -20.15 6.65 29.08
CA THR A 60 -21.01 7.71 29.60
C THR A 60 -20.19 8.84 30.25
N GLY A 61 -20.72 10.06 30.36
CA GLY A 61 -20.05 11.17 31.04
C GLY A 61 -19.61 10.84 32.48
N ASP A 62 -20.45 10.10 33.24
CA ASP A 62 -20.13 9.66 34.61
C ASP A 62 -18.95 8.67 34.62
N GLU A 63 -18.89 7.75 33.65
CA GLU A 63 -17.78 6.81 33.52
C GLU A 63 -16.47 7.52 33.14
N ILE A 64 -16.54 8.52 32.25
CA ILE A 64 -15.40 9.37 31.89
C ILE A 64 -14.90 10.10 33.14
N GLN A 65 -15.81 10.75 33.88
CA GLN A 65 -15.48 11.45 35.12
C GLN A 65 -14.84 10.52 36.15
N ALA A 66 -15.41 9.34 36.38
CA ALA A 66 -14.88 8.35 37.31
C ALA A 66 -13.45 7.92 36.94
N LYS A 67 -13.14 7.75 35.65
CA LYS A 67 -11.79 7.43 35.18
C LYS A 67 -10.80 8.59 35.33
N LEU A 68 -11.23 9.82 35.11
CA LEU A 68 -10.38 11.01 35.30
C LEU A 68 -9.91 11.15 36.75
N VAL A 69 -10.80 10.87 37.72
CA VAL A 69 -10.47 11.00 39.16
C VAL A 69 -9.84 9.74 39.75
N ASN A 70 -10.16 8.55 39.22
CA ASN A 70 -9.62 7.28 39.69
C ASN A 70 -9.14 6.37 38.53
N PRO A 71 -7.99 6.70 37.90
CA PRO A 71 -7.49 5.97 36.73
C PRO A 71 -7.03 4.53 37.04
N ASN A 72 -6.83 4.19 38.31
CA ASN A 72 -6.45 2.84 38.75
C ASN A 72 -7.64 1.87 38.85
N SER A 73 -8.88 2.39 38.85
CA SER A 73 -10.08 1.56 38.97
C SER A 73 -10.23 0.54 37.84
N ARG A 74 -9.82 0.94 36.62
CA ARG A 74 -9.75 0.09 35.43
C ARG A 74 -8.78 0.67 34.41
N ILE A 75 -7.64 0.02 34.26
CA ILE A 75 -6.66 0.33 33.21
C ILE A 75 -7.25 -0.08 31.85
N ALA A 76 -7.04 0.75 30.82
CA ALA A 76 -7.49 0.44 29.47
C ALA A 76 -6.72 -0.78 28.92
N PRO A 77 -7.41 -1.74 28.27
CA PRO A 77 -6.73 -2.88 27.64
C PRO A 77 -5.60 -2.43 26.71
N GLY A 78 -4.45 -3.10 26.81
CA GLY A 78 -3.24 -2.78 26.04
C GLY A 78 -2.39 -1.66 26.63
N TYR A 79 -2.80 -1.08 27.77
CA TYR A 79 -2.06 -0.05 28.52
C TYR A 79 -1.69 -0.50 29.93
N GLU A 80 -1.86 -1.78 30.24
CA GLU A 80 -1.31 -2.41 31.44
C GLU A 80 0.22 -2.36 31.38
N LEU A 81 0.86 -1.95 32.48
CA LEU A 81 2.30 -1.94 32.58
C LEU A 81 2.83 -3.26 33.13
N ALA A 82 3.94 -3.71 32.58
CA ALA A 82 4.73 -4.79 33.14
C ALA A 82 6.22 -4.46 33.10
N THR A 83 6.93 -4.98 34.10
CA THR A 83 8.38 -5.00 34.14
C THR A 83 8.86 -6.44 33.96
N ALA A 84 9.52 -6.72 32.83
CA ALA A 84 10.16 -7.99 32.55
C ALA A 84 11.63 -7.95 32.97
N GLN A 85 11.99 -8.82 33.91
CA GLN A 85 13.38 -9.10 34.26
C GLN A 85 13.89 -10.21 33.35
N LEU A 86 15.02 -9.97 32.71
CA LEU A 86 15.65 -10.89 31.78
C LEU A 86 16.74 -11.70 32.48
N ARG A 87 16.98 -12.92 31.99
CA ARG A 87 18.02 -13.81 32.52
C ARG A 87 19.44 -13.28 32.33
N ASN A 88 19.64 -12.36 31.37
CA ASN A 88 20.91 -11.66 31.19
C ASN A 88 21.12 -10.50 32.17
N GLY A 89 20.18 -10.28 33.11
CA GLY A 89 20.25 -9.22 34.11
C GLY A 89 19.58 -7.90 33.69
N ASN A 90 19.22 -7.74 32.41
CA ASN A 90 18.52 -6.54 31.95
C ASN A 90 17.07 -6.52 32.42
N THR A 91 16.49 -5.32 32.50
CA THR A 91 15.08 -5.14 32.83
C THR A 91 14.42 -4.25 31.79
N ILE A 92 13.25 -4.65 31.31
CA ILE A 92 12.45 -3.89 30.35
C ILE A 92 11.11 -3.59 30.99
N ARG A 93 10.75 -2.30 31.07
CA ARG A 93 9.48 -1.82 31.60
C ARG A 93 8.68 -1.15 30.49
N GLY A 94 7.42 -1.55 30.31
CA GLY A 94 6.60 -1.02 29.23
C GLY A 94 5.15 -1.49 29.27
N PHE A 95 4.35 -0.96 28.35
CA PHE A 95 2.97 -1.37 28.14
C PHE A 95 2.93 -2.76 27.50
N VAL A 96 2.10 -3.64 28.04
CA VAL A 96 1.87 -4.97 27.48
C VAL A 96 0.98 -4.83 26.26
N ARG A 97 1.60 -4.89 25.07
CA ARG A 97 0.88 -4.79 23.79
C ARG A 97 0.39 -6.15 23.31
N ASN A 98 1.08 -7.22 23.70
CA ASN A 98 0.65 -8.59 23.44
C ASN A 98 1.32 -9.54 24.45
N ARG A 99 0.69 -10.67 24.75
CA ARG A 99 1.26 -11.73 25.61
C ARG A 99 0.68 -13.10 25.25
N SER A 100 1.53 -14.11 25.32
CA SER A 100 1.13 -15.52 25.31
C SER A 100 1.87 -16.32 26.38
N ASN A 101 1.69 -17.64 26.36
CA ASN A 101 2.48 -18.58 27.14
C ASN A 101 3.95 -18.67 26.70
N PHE A 102 4.31 -18.12 25.53
CA PHE A 102 5.62 -18.28 24.91
C PHE A 102 6.42 -16.97 24.81
N ASP A 103 5.78 -15.82 24.97
CA ASP A 103 6.40 -14.52 24.78
C ASP A 103 5.54 -13.39 25.37
N ILE A 104 6.18 -12.25 25.60
CA ILE A 104 5.53 -10.97 25.91
C ILE A 104 6.07 -9.89 24.99
N ARG A 105 5.18 -9.01 24.52
CA ARG A 105 5.55 -7.83 23.77
C ARG A 105 5.31 -6.58 24.62
N LEU A 106 6.38 -5.86 24.87
CA LEU A 106 6.35 -4.59 25.59
C LEU A 106 6.60 -3.44 24.63
N GLN A 107 5.82 -2.37 24.76
CA GLN A 107 6.21 -1.06 24.25
C GLN A 107 6.78 -0.27 25.43
N ASP A 108 8.06 0.02 25.43
CA ASP A 108 8.66 0.81 26.50
C ASP A 108 8.15 2.26 26.49
N LEU A 109 8.49 3.01 27.53
CA LEU A 109 8.04 4.40 27.68
C LEU A 109 8.68 5.38 26.69
N THR A 110 9.65 4.92 25.89
CA THR A 110 10.23 5.66 24.76
C THR A 110 9.50 5.36 23.44
N GLY A 111 8.57 4.40 23.45
CA GLY A 111 7.80 3.98 22.29
C GLY A 111 8.40 2.79 21.53
N GLN A 112 9.57 2.27 21.95
CA GLN A 112 10.21 1.15 21.30
C GLN A 112 9.51 -0.16 21.67
N PHE A 113 9.31 -1.02 20.67
CA PHE A 113 8.74 -2.34 20.88
C PHE A 113 9.82 -3.40 21.10
N HIS A 114 9.59 -4.24 22.10
CA HIS A 114 10.45 -5.34 22.51
C HIS A 114 9.63 -6.63 22.51
N LEU A 115 10.03 -7.61 21.71
CA LEU A 115 9.55 -8.97 21.84
C LEU A 115 10.52 -9.73 22.74
N ILE A 116 9.98 -10.32 23.81
CA ILE A 116 10.77 -11.06 24.80
C ILE A 116 10.21 -12.47 24.87
N GLN A 117 11.01 -13.46 24.53
CA GLN A 117 10.59 -14.85 24.59
C GLN A 117 10.57 -15.36 26.03
N GLN A 118 9.67 -16.30 26.32
CA GLN A 118 9.51 -16.87 27.67
C GLN A 118 10.83 -17.45 28.23
N GLY A 119 11.69 -17.98 27.36
CA GLY A 119 13.01 -18.49 27.75
C GLY A 119 13.98 -17.40 28.23
N GLU A 120 13.80 -16.15 27.81
CA GLU A 120 14.64 -15.01 28.19
C GLU A 120 14.22 -14.38 29.52
N ILE A 121 12.99 -14.67 29.98
CA ILE A 121 12.37 -14.07 31.14
C ILE A 121 12.74 -14.85 32.40
N SER A 122 13.22 -14.13 33.43
CA SER A 122 13.41 -14.66 34.78
C SER A 122 12.21 -14.36 35.68
N ALA A 123 11.61 -13.17 35.55
CA ALA A 123 10.40 -12.77 36.25
C ALA A 123 9.63 -11.69 35.48
N ILE A 124 8.31 -11.66 35.65
CA ILE A 124 7.45 -10.54 35.23
C ILE A 124 6.77 -9.98 36.47
N THR A 125 6.79 -8.66 36.62
CA THR A 125 6.00 -7.94 37.62
C THR A 125 4.95 -7.10 36.91
N GLU A 126 3.67 -7.41 37.13
CA GLU A 126 2.55 -6.61 36.64
C GLU A 126 2.33 -5.42 37.58
N GLU A 127 2.19 -4.23 36.98
CA GLU A 127 1.95 -3.00 37.73
C GLU A 127 0.44 -2.71 37.76
N LYS A 128 -0.11 -2.62 38.97
CA LYS A 128 -1.54 -2.34 39.18
C LYS A 128 -1.90 -0.86 39.12
N GLN A 129 -0.90 0.01 38.95
CA GLN A 129 -1.07 1.46 38.89
C GLN A 129 -0.99 1.93 37.45
N SER A 130 -1.97 2.73 37.05
CA SER A 130 -1.93 3.47 35.79
C SER A 130 -0.84 4.53 35.84
N ILE A 131 -0.17 4.77 34.71
CA ILE A 131 0.71 5.93 34.57
C ILE A 131 -0.07 7.24 34.44
N MET A 132 -1.36 7.16 34.12
CA MET A 132 -2.23 8.32 34.05
C MET A 132 -2.41 8.84 35.49
N PRO A 133 -1.98 10.07 35.80
CA PRO A 133 -2.25 10.65 37.10
C PRO A 133 -3.76 10.95 37.24
N SER A 134 -4.26 10.92 38.47
CA SER A 134 -5.60 11.46 38.76
C SER A 134 -5.63 12.94 38.38
N VAL A 135 -6.64 13.33 37.61
CA VAL A 135 -6.79 14.70 37.11
C VAL A 135 -7.15 15.63 38.27
N LYS A 136 -6.30 16.64 38.50
CA LYS A 136 -6.52 17.68 39.51
C LYS A 136 -7.26 18.86 38.88
N ALA A 137 -8.56 18.95 39.11
CA ALA A 137 -9.45 19.95 38.54
C ALA A 137 -10.47 20.43 39.59
N SER A 138 -10.98 21.66 39.47
CA SER A 138 -12.20 22.07 40.19
C SER A 138 -13.42 21.29 39.67
N PRO A 139 -14.55 21.25 40.40
CA PRO A 139 -15.78 20.63 39.91
C PRO A 139 -16.24 21.19 38.55
N GLU A 140 -16.06 22.50 38.33
CA GLU A 140 -16.36 23.17 37.06
C GLU A 140 -15.42 22.72 35.95
N GLU A 141 -14.10 22.75 36.20
CA GLU A 141 -13.09 22.32 35.23
C GLU A 141 -13.27 20.86 34.81
N LEU A 142 -13.61 19.98 35.78
CA LEU A 142 -13.85 18.56 35.51
C LEU A 142 -15.10 18.36 34.65
N ARG A 143 -16.17 19.10 34.94
CA ARG A 143 -17.41 19.07 34.16
C ARG A 143 -17.19 19.57 32.73
N ASP A 144 -16.46 20.66 32.56
CA ASP A 144 -16.12 21.22 31.25
C ASP A 144 -15.23 20.26 30.44
N LEU A 145 -14.26 19.60 31.10
CA LEU A 145 -13.43 18.56 30.47
C LEU A 145 -14.26 17.36 30.01
N VAL A 146 -15.21 16.88 30.82
CA VAL A 146 -16.11 15.80 30.42
C VAL A 146 -16.95 16.23 29.22
N ALA A 147 -17.49 17.46 29.21
CA ALA A 147 -18.24 18.00 28.08
C ALA A 147 -17.40 18.08 26.78
N TYR A 148 -16.09 18.34 26.89
CA TYR A 148 -15.18 18.29 25.75
C TYR A 148 -14.95 16.86 25.22
N LEU A 149 -14.68 15.91 26.12
CA LEU A 149 -14.46 14.49 25.77
C LEU A 149 -15.73 13.78 25.28
N ASP A 150 -16.88 14.34 25.61
CA ASP A 150 -18.20 13.85 25.20
C ASP A 150 -18.57 14.26 23.76
N MET A 151 -17.99 15.35 23.24
CA MET A 151 -18.32 15.79 21.89
C MET A 151 -18.02 14.69 20.87
N PRO A 152 -18.96 14.37 19.97
CA PRO A 152 -18.64 13.53 18.82
C PRO A 152 -17.64 14.29 17.96
N THR A 153 -16.35 14.03 18.16
CA THR A 153 -15.32 14.57 17.27
C THR A 153 -15.48 13.85 15.94
N GLY A 154 -16.24 14.46 15.03
CA GLY A 154 -16.17 14.10 13.62
C GLY A 154 -14.74 14.37 13.17
N VAL A 155 -14.18 13.48 12.35
CA VAL A 155 -12.92 13.70 11.63
C VAL A 155 -13.17 14.79 10.57
N GLY A 156 -13.49 16.00 11.02
CA GLY A 156 -13.35 17.22 10.26
C GLY A 156 -11.97 17.75 10.58
N ALA A 157 -11.20 18.13 9.56
CA ALA A 157 -9.84 18.60 9.66
C ALA A 157 -9.70 19.77 10.67
N ARG A 158 -9.51 19.45 11.95
CA ARG A 158 -8.96 20.39 12.92
C ARG A 158 -7.45 20.28 12.79
N VAL A 159 -6.89 21.23 12.07
CA VAL A 159 -5.44 21.46 12.02
C VAL A 159 -5.02 21.93 13.42
N SER A 160 -4.73 20.98 14.30
CA SER A 160 -4.04 21.29 15.55
C SER A 160 -2.54 21.42 15.26
N LYS A 161 -1.90 22.39 15.92
CA LYS A 161 -0.44 22.50 15.94
C LYS A 161 0.09 21.27 16.67
N SER A 162 0.50 20.24 15.94
CA SER A 162 1.10 19.02 16.50
C SER A 162 2.23 19.41 17.44
N GLN A 163 2.15 19.03 18.72
CA GLN A 163 3.35 18.99 19.53
C GLN A 163 4.24 17.86 18.99
N PRO A 164 5.57 18.07 18.89
CA PRO A 164 6.47 17.02 18.45
C PRO A 164 6.30 15.79 19.34
N SER A 165 6.04 14.64 18.73
CA SER A 165 6.13 13.36 19.42
C SER A 165 7.53 13.23 20.03
N LYS A 166 7.61 12.81 21.29
CA LYS A 166 8.90 12.47 21.93
C LYS A 166 9.49 11.15 21.43
N VAL A 167 8.72 10.37 20.66
CA VAL A 167 9.17 9.11 20.03
C VAL A 167 9.82 9.45 18.70
N ALA A 168 11.05 8.97 18.46
CA ALA A 168 11.73 9.15 17.19
C ALA A 168 10.91 8.52 16.05
N GLY A 169 10.48 9.35 15.10
CA GLY A 169 9.70 8.92 13.94
C GLY A 169 10.55 8.26 12.85
N ILE A 170 9.90 7.74 11.81
CA ILE A 170 10.59 7.32 10.58
C ILE A 170 10.84 8.55 9.72
N GLU A 171 12.05 9.10 9.80
CA GLU A 171 12.48 10.20 8.95
C GLU A 171 12.57 9.80 7.48
N PHE A 172 12.25 10.72 6.56
CA PHE A 172 12.37 10.47 5.11
C PHE A 172 13.79 10.06 4.67
N ALA A 173 14.82 10.56 5.36
CA ALA A 173 16.21 10.18 5.09
C ALA A 173 16.44 8.66 5.24
N ARG A 174 15.74 8.01 6.18
CA ARG A 174 15.76 6.56 6.37
C ARG A 174 14.95 5.84 5.31
N ILE A 175 13.83 6.39 4.84
CA ILE A 175 13.06 5.82 3.73
C ILE A 175 13.89 5.84 2.44
N SER A 176 14.63 6.91 2.23
CA SER A 176 15.54 7.06 1.08
C SER A 176 16.74 6.12 1.16
N ASN A 177 17.21 5.83 2.37
CA ASN A 177 18.36 4.95 2.63
C ASN A 177 18.02 3.95 3.73
N PRO A 178 17.20 2.92 3.44
CA PRO A 178 16.77 1.95 4.43
C PRO A 178 17.97 1.16 4.96
N LYS A 179 17.95 0.83 6.25
CA LYS A 179 18.96 -0.07 6.81
C LYS A 179 18.76 -1.48 6.23
N PRO A 180 19.82 -2.29 6.04
CA PRO A 180 19.65 -3.68 5.66
C PRO A 180 18.68 -4.39 6.60
N GLY A 181 17.59 -4.94 6.03
CA GLY A 181 16.54 -5.62 6.79
C GLY A 181 15.28 -4.80 7.05
N ASP A 182 15.31 -3.48 6.87
CA ASP A 182 14.10 -2.66 6.79
C ASP A 182 13.42 -2.86 5.42
N TRP A 183 12.09 -2.78 5.39
CA TRP A 183 11.32 -2.73 4.14
C TRP A 183 10.29 -1.61 4.27
N LEU A 184 10.64 -0.39 3.84
CA LEU A 184 9.94 0.84 4.26
C LEU A 184 8.95 1.39 3.23
N THR A 185 8.92 0.83 2.02
CA THR A 185 8.00 1.24 0.95
C THR A 185 7.32 0.02 0.34
N TYR A 186 6.28 0.24 -0.48
CA TYR A 186 5.62 -0.82 -1.24
C TYR A 186 6.62 -1.72 -2.01
N ASN A 187 7.68 -1.13 -2.58
CA ASN A 187 8.72 -1.85 -3.32
C ASN A 187 10.01 -2.06 -2.52
N GLY A 188 10.01 -1.79 -1.21
CA GLY A 188 11.17 -1.90 -0.31
C GLY A 188 12.04 -0.64 -0.29
N ASN A 189 12.30 -0.04 -1.45
CA ASN A 189 13.01 1.23 -1.61
C ASN A 189 12.28 2.19 -2.58
N LEU A 190 12.76 3.42 -2.71
CA LEU A 190 12.17 4.44 -3.59
C LEU A 190 12.42 4.20 -5.08
N SER A 191 13.43 3.40 -5.45
CA SER A 191 13.73 3.09 -6.85
C SER A 191 12.71 2.17 -7.51
N GLY A 192 11.81 1.56 -6.74
CA GLY A 192 10.90 0.53 -7.24
C GLY A 192 11.57 -0.83 -7.44
N ASN A 193 12.88 -0.93 -7.28
CA ASN A 193 13.61 -2.18 -7.46
C ASN A 193 13.41 -3.11 -6.24
N ARG A 194 12.68 -4.21 -6.42
CA ARG A 194 12.47 -5.25 -5.40
C ARG A 194 13.67 -6.16 -5.21
N TYR A 195 14.84 -5.57 -4.97
CA TYR A 195 16.09 -6.25 -4.66
C TYR A 195 16.49 -5.97 -3.21
N SER A 196 16.68 -7.03 -2.42
CA SER A 196 17.16 -6.95 -1.04
C SER A 196 18.63 -7.33 -0.94
N GLU A 197 19.41 -6.58 -0.15
CA GLU A 197 20.82 -6.90 0.12
C GLU A 197 21.01 -8.03 1.15
N LEU A 198 19.93 -8.61 1.68
CA LEU A 198 20.01 -9.69 2.66
C LEU A 198 20.51 -11.00 2.03
N THR A 199 21.34 -11.72 2.80
CA THR A 199 22.06 -12.94 2.35
C THR A 199 21.92 -14.13 3.30
N GLN A 200 21.22 -13.97 4.44
CA GLN A 200 21.08 -15.05 5.42
C GLN A 200 20.34 -16.24 4.81
N ILE A 201 19.30 -15.98 4.03
CA ILE A 201 18.67 -16.94 3.13
C ILE A 201 19.38 -16.85 1.77
N ASN A 202 19.93 -17.96 1.30
CA ASN A 202 20.70 -18.04 0.07
C ASN A 202 20.58 -19.42 -0.58
N THR A 203 21.19 -19.58 -1.76
CA THR A 203 21.07 -20.79 -2.58
C THR A 203 21.49 -22.08 -1.88
N THR A 204 22.33 -22.01 -0.85
CA THR A 204 22.80 -23.18 -0.10
C THR A 204 21.86 -23.63 1.01
N ASN A 205 20.93 -22.78 1.49
CA ASN A 205 20.11 -23.08 2.66
C ASN A 205 18.60 -22.84 2.46
N VAL A 206 18.16 -22.24 1.35
CA VAL A 206 16.74 -21.94 1.09
C VAL A 206 15.83 -23.17 1.15
N HIS A 207 16.36 -24.35 0.84
CA HIS A 207 15.64 -25.63 0.94
C HIS A 207 15.19 -25.96 2.39
N GLN A 208 15.71 -25.26 3.39
CA GLN A 208 15.38 -25.43 4.81
C GLN A 208 14.28 -24.46 5.29
N LEU A 209 13.78 -23.57 4.43
CA LEU A 209 12.74 -22.62 4.83
C LEU A 209 11.49 -23.35 5.34
N THR A 210 11.00 -22.86 6.48
CA THR A 210 9.77 -23.34 7.11
C THR A 210 8.80 -22.17 7.27
N LEU A 211 7.50 -22.45 7.21
CA LEU A 211 6.47 -21.50 7.62
C LEU A 211 6.63 -21.21 9.12
N LYS A 212 6.79 -19.93 9.48
CA LYS A 212 7.02 -19.47 10.85
C LYS A 212 5.74 -18.99 11.52
N TRP A 213 4.91 -18.28 10.78
CA TRP A 213 3.61 -17.82 11.25
C TRP A 213 2.69 -17.49 10.08
N ILE A 214 1.39 -17.41 10.39
CA ILE A 214 0.33 -16.97 9.49
C ILE A 214 -0.48 -15.89 10.21
N PHE A 215 -0.81 -14.82 9.51
CA PHE A 215 -1.86 -13.88 9.93
C PHE A 215 -3.00 -13.89 8.91
N SER A 216 -4.22 -14.19 9.36
CA SER A 216 -5.41 -14.17 8.51
C SER A 216 -6.13 -12.84 8.65
N VAL A 217 -6.20 -12.06 7.57
CA VAL A 217 -6.98 -10.82 7.57
C VAL A 217 -8.45 -11.16 7.85
N PRO A 218 -9.10 -10.57 8.86
CA PRO A 218 -10.47 -10.92 9.27
C PRO A 218 -11.52 -10.34 8.32
N LEU A 219 -11.58 -10.85 7.09
CA LEU A 219 -12.47 -10.36 6.02
C LEU A 219 -13.97 -10.38 6.39
N TRP A 220 -14.36 -11.21 7.36
CA TRP A 220 -15.72 -11.28 7.88
C TRP A 220 -16.15 -10.02 8.66
N LYS A 221 -15.21 -9.23 9.22
CA LYS A 221 -15.50 -7.98 9.94
C LYS A 221 -15.95 -6.87 9.00
N ASN A 222 -15.35 -6.81 7.81
CA ASN A 222 -15.73 -5.89 6.74
C ASN A 222 -16.59 -6.62 5.70
N SER A 223 -17.67 -7.23 6.17
CA SER A 223 -18.61 -8.10 5.44
C SER A 223 -18.53 -7.95 3.92
N PHE A 224 -18.36 -9.07 3.22
CA PHE A 224 -18.48 -9.14 1.77
C PHE A 224 -19.74 -8.38 1.32
N PRO A 225 -19.58 -7.26 0.58
CA PRO A 225 -20.72 -6.42 0.28
C PRO A 225 -21.73 -7.22 -0.56
N ASN A 226 -23.00 -7.24 -0.15
CA ASN A 226 -24.06 -7.88 -0.91
C ASN A 226 -24.52 -6.96 -2.05
N THR A 227 -23.60 -6.60 -2.94
CA THR A 227 -23.88 -5.87 -4.18
C THR A 227 -23.78 -6.84 -5.35
N ASN A 228 -24.58 -6.61 -6.40
CA ASN A 228 -24.55 -7.46 -7.60
C ASN A 228 -23.13 -7.55 -8.17
N TYR A 229 -22.43 -6.41 -8.24
CA TYR A 229 -21.06 -6.36 -8.73
C TYR A 229 -20.11 -7.26 -7.93
N PHE A 230 -20.15 -7.20 -6.59
CA PHE A 230 -19.27 -8.02 -5.76
C PHE A 230 -19.57 -9.51 -5.92
N VAL A 231 -20.85 -9.89 -5.84
CA VAL A 231 -21.28 -11.29 -5.97
C VAL A 231 -20.85 -11.89 -7.31
N GLU A 232 -20.98 -11.14 -8.40
CA GLU A 232 -20.60 -11.59 -9.74
C GLU A 232 -19.08 -11.66 -9.95
N ASN A 233 -18.28 -10.93 -9.16
CA ASN A 233 -16.85 -10.75 -9.39
C ASN A 233 -15.96 -11.26 -8.24
N MET A 234 -16.53 -11.85 -7.18
CA MET A 234 -15.77 -12.36 -6.03
C MET A 234 -14.69 -13.40 -6.40
N ARG A 235 -14.79 -14.06 -7.56
CA ARG A 235 -13.74 -14.95 -8.08
C ARG A 235 -12.38 -14.28 -8.33
N TYR A 236 -12.35 -12.95 -8.45
CA TYR A 236 -11.14 -12.14 -8.64
C TYR A 236 -10.59 -11.55 -7.33
N PHE A 237 -11.26 -11.81 -6.21
CA PHE A 237 -10.85 -11.35 -4.89
C PHE A 237 -9.54 -12.02 -4.45
N GLY A 238 -8.69 -11.24 -3.78
CA GLY A 238 -7.49 -11.69 -3.08
C GLY A 238 -6.66 -10.49 -2.65
N LEU A 239 -5.86 -10.67 -1.59
CA LEU A 239 -5.01 -9.59 -1.09
C LEU A 239 -3.89 -9.27 -2.09
N GLU A 240 -3.69 -7.98 -2.38
CA GLU A 240 -2.59 -7.45 -3.18
C GLU A 240 -1.58 -6.66 -2.32
N THR A 241 -1.77 -6.69 -1.00
CA THR A 241 -0.95 -5.96 -0.03
C THR A 241 0.49 -6.48 -0.03
N THR A 242 1.47 -5.57 -0.10
CA THR A 242 2.85 -5.89 0.30
C THR A 242 3.06 -5.36 1.72
N PRO A 243 3.40 -6.23 2.70
CA PRO A 243 3.76 -5.77 4.03
C PRO A 243 4.94 -4.81 4.00
N ILE A 244 4.94 -3.82 4.89
CA ILE A 244 6.14 -3.03 5.19
C ILE A 244 6.54 -3.27 6.64
N VAL A 245 7.84 -3.20 6.95
CA VAL A 245 8.37 -3.46 8.29
C VAL A 245 9.27 -2.30 8.72
N ALA A 246 8.91 -1.64 9.81
CA ALA A 246 9.64 -0.52 10.36
C ALA A 246 9.59 -0.51 11.91
N ASP A 247 10.76 -0.38 12.54
CA ASP A 247 10.94 -0.36 14.00
C ASP A 247 10.26 -1.51 14.75
N GLY A 248 10.37 -2.72 14.20
CA GLY A 248 9.81 -3.91 14.80
C GLY A 248 8.29 -4.01 14.68
N ILE A 249 7.65 -3.21 13.82
CA ILE A 249 6.23 -3.31 13.48
C ILE A 249 6.10 -3.64 12.01
N MET A 250 5.27 -4.63 11.69
CA MET A 250 4.84 -4.91 10.33
C MET A 250 3.47 -4.26 10.09
N TYR A 251 3.29 -3.57 8.97
CA TYR A 251 1.99 -3.02 8.57
C TYR A 251 1.45 -3.74 7.35
N VAL A 252 0.18 -4.14 7.39
CA VAL A 252 -0.51 -4.84 6.30
C VAL A 252 -1.90 -4.23 6.09
N THR A 253 -2.43 -4.33 4.87
CA THR A 253 -3.78 -3.85 4.54
C THR A 253 -4.73 -4.97 4.17
N GLY A 254 -6.01 -4.73 4.44
CA GLY A 254 -7.14 -5.47 3.91
C GLY A 254 -8.16 -4.51 3.27
N PRO A 255 -9.31 -5.02 2.82
CA PRO A 255 -10.39 -4.18 2.29
C PRO A 255 -10.84 -3.15 3.33
N ASN A 256 -10.57 -1.85 3.10
CA ASN A 256 -10.83 -0.76 4.04
C ASN A 256 -10.31 -1.02 5.47
N ALA A 257 -9.16 -1.69 5.59
CA ALA A 257 -8.53 -1.98 6.86
C ALA A 257 -7.00 -1.91 6.80
N ALA A 258 -6.39 -1.59 7.93
CA ALA A 258 -4.95 -1.69 8.15
C ALA A 258 -4.68 -2.34 9.50
N PHE A 259 -3.60 -3.10 9.59
CA PHE A 259 -3.19 -3.83 10.79
C PHE A 259 -1.72 -3.55 11.06
N ALA A 260 -1.38 -3.38 12.32
CA ALA A 260 -0.01 -3.50 12.78
C ALA A 260 0.18 -4.87 13.43
N LEU A 261 1.24 -5.55 13.03
CA LEU A 261 1.59 -6.90 13.46
C LEU A 261 2.99 -6.93 14.05
N ASP A 262 3.21 -7.92 14.90
CA ASP A 262 4.54 -8.35 15.26
C ASP A 262 5.22 -9.08 14.11
N PRO A 263 6.37 -8.59 13.60
CA PRO A 263 7.02 -9.21 12.46
C PRO A 263 7.60 -10.59 12.79
N PHE A 264 7.85 -10.93 14.06
CA PHE A 264 8.43 -12.21 14.43
C PHE A 264 7.37 -13.31 14.63
N THR A 265 6.16 -12.95 15.06
CA THR A 265 5.09 -13.88 15.47
C THR A 265 3.79 -13.73 14.68
N GLY A 266 3.63 -12.65 13.92
CA GLY A 266 2.41 -12.34 13.16
C GLY A 266 1.24 -11.85 14.01
N ARG A 267 1.44 -11.63 15.32
CA ARG A 267 0.34 -11.21 16.20
C ARG A 267 -0.04 -9.76 16.03
N GLU A 268 -1.34 -9.50 16.06
CA GLU A 268 -1.89 -8.16 15.99
C GLU A 268 -1.47 -7.30 17.19
N ILE A 269 -1.08 -6.06 16.88
CA ILE A 269 -0.83 -4.96 17.82
C ILE A 269 -2.04 -4.04 17.84
N TRP A 270 -2.53 -3.65 16.66
CA TRP A 270 -3.75 -2.86 16.48
C TRP A 270 -4.38 -3.13 15.12
N GLU A 271 -5.68 -2.83 15.02
CA GLU A 271 -6.49 -2.85 13.80
C GLU A 271 -7.16 -1.49 13.61
N TYR A 272 -7.13 -0.98 12.38
CA TYR A 272 -8.05 0.03 11.87
C TYR A 272 -8.95 -0.62 10.82
N SER A 273 -10.27 -0.38 10.90
CA SER A 273 -11.22 -0.80 9.87
C SER A 273 -12.41 0.14 9.76
N ARG A 274 -12.99 0.22 8.56
CA ARG A 274 -14.25 0.95 8.29
C ARG A 274 -15.15 0.17 7.32
N PRO A 275 -16.47 0.44 7.32
CA PRO A 275 -17.38 -0.18 6.37
C PRO A 275 -16.99 0.03 4.90
N ARG A 276 -17.34 -0.94 4.07
CA ARG A 276 -17.18 -0.91 2.61
C ARG A 276 -18.17 0.08 1.98
N THR A 277 -17.73 0.80 0.96
CA THR A 277 -18.59 1.74 0.22
C THR A 277 -19.60 0.96 -0.62
N ARG A 278 -20.89 1.27 -0.47
CA ARG A 278 -21.96 0.66 -1.27
C ARG A 278 -21.93 1.24 -2.69
N GLU A 279 -22.39 0.46 -3.67
CA GLU A 279 -22.58 0.89 -5.08
C GLU A 279 -21.31 1.24 -5.86
N LEU A 280 -20.13 1.14 -5.24
CA LEU A 280 -18.87 1.25 -5.96
C LEU A 280 -18.66 0.04 -6.89
N VAL A 281 -17.99 0.28 -8.02
CA VAL A 281 -17.60 -0.73 -9.01
C VAL A 281 -16.07 -0.72 -9.21
N GLY A 282 -15.55 -1.75 -9.90
CA GLY A 282 -14.12 -1.91 -10.16
C GLY A 282 -13.34 -2.60 -9.04
N ASP A 283 -12.02 -2.68 -9.20
CA ASP A 283 -11.13 -3.43 -8.29
C ASP A 283 -11.14 -2.89 -6.85
N ALA A 284 -11.33 -1.58 -6.68
CA ALA A 284 -11.47 -0.96 -5.37
C ALA A 284 -12.71 -1.49 -4.64
N ALA A 285 -13.83 -1.72 -5.35
CA ALA A 285 -15.06 -2.29 -4.78
C ALA A 285 -14.89 -3.75 -4.33
N LEU A 286 -14.04 -4.52 -5.01
CA LEU A 286 -13.67 -5.88 -4.60
C LEU A 286 -12.78 -5.90 -3.34
N GLY A 287 -12.22 -4.76 -2.93
CA GLY A 287 -11.37 -4.66 -1.75
C GLY A 287 -9.88 -4.70 -2.04
N THR A 288 -9.49 -4.47 -3.30
CA THR A 288 -8.08 -4.37 -3.69
C THR A 288 -7.43 -3.20 -2.97
N ASN A 289 -6.30 -3.46 -2.31
CA ASN A 289 -5.49 -2.47 -1.65
C ASN A 289 -4.04 -2.98 -1.62
N ARG A 290 -3.08 -2.15 -2.06
CA ARG A 290 -1.69 -2.57 -2.26
C ARG A 290 -0.77 -2.37 -1.06
N GLY A 291 -1.23 -1.68 -0.01
CA GLY A 291 -0.45 -1.52 1.20
C GLY A 291 -0.53 -0.13 1.79
N VAL A 292 0.45 0.19 2.62
CA VAL A 292 0.58 1.47 3.32
C VAL A 292 1.91 2.15 3.01
N ALA A 293 2.03 3.41 3.44
CA ALA A 293 3.29 4.14 3.55
C ALA A 293 3.53 4.56 5.01
N VAL A 294 4.76 4.93 5.36
CA VAL A 294 5.12 5.40 6.72
C VAL A 294 5.98 6.66 6.64
N LEU A 295 5.71 7.62 7.52
CA LEU A 295 6.55 8.80 7.77
C LEU A 295 6.31 9.25 9.20
N ASP A 296 7.37 9.59 9.92
CA ASP A 296 7.33 10.04 11.31
C ASP A 296 6.58 9.05 12.23
N ASP A 297 5.48 9.51 12.81
CA ASP A 297 4.57 8.78 13.69
C ASP A 297 3.31 8.29 12.95
N LYS A 298 3.29 8.33 11.61
CA LYS A 298 2.11 8.05 10.79
C LYS A 298 2.27 6.84 9.87
N VAL A 299 1.14 6.18 9.63
CA VAL A 299 0.91 5.17 8.59
C VAL A 299 -0.16 5.71 7.64
N PHE A 300 0.09 5.69 6.34
CA PHE A 300 -0.84 6.23 5.33
C PHE A 300 -1.45 5.12 4.49
N MET A 301 -2.76 5.17 4.28
CA MET A 301 -3.47 4.22 3.41
C MET A 301 -4.56 4.92 2.61
N VAL A 302 -4.97 4.30 1.49
CA VAL A 302 -6.17 4.70 0.75
C VAL A 302 -7.36 3.79 1.04
N THR A 303 -8.57 4.29 0.84
CA THR A 303 -9.83 3.51 0.93
C THR A 303 -10.42 3.22 -0.44
N ASP A 304 -11.40 2.31 -0.47
CA ASP A 304 -12.12 1.94 -1.69
C ASP A 304 -12.72 3.13 -2.43
N ASN A 305 -13.20 4.15 -1.73
CA ASN A 305 -13.75 5.39 -2.28
C ASN A 305 -12.75 6.57 -2.29
N ALA A 306 -11.47 6.27 -2.46
CA ALA A 306 -10.40 7.26 -2.67
C ALA A 306 -10.24 8.31 -1.55
N HIS A 307 -10.47 7.94 -0.29
CA HIS A 307 -9.95 8.72 0.84
C HIS A 307 -8.49 8.37 1.09
N LEU A 308 -7.68 9.37 1.41
CA LEU A 308 -6.34 9.21 1.96
C LEU A 308 -6.40 9.43 3.47
N ILE A 309 -5.92 8.46 4.23
CA ILE A 309 -5.99 8.43 5.69
C ILE A 309 -4.59 8.36 6.26
N ALA A 310 -4.31 9.18 7.27
CA ALA A 310 -3.17 9.00 8.16
C ALA A 310 -3.62 8.41 9.49
N LEU A 311 -2.96 7.33 9.89
CA LEU A 311 -3.16 6.64 11.16
C LEU A 311 -1.92 6.84 12.03
N ASN A 312 -2.09 6.93 13.34
CA ASN A 312 -0.96 6.87 14.24
C ASN A 312 -0.32 5.47 14.17
N ARG A 313 0.99 5.42 13.95
CA ARG A 313 1.72 4.19 13.68
C ARG A 313 1.72 3.18 14.84
N THR A 314 1.50 3.64 16.07
CA THR A 314 1.56 2.81 17.29
C THR A 314 0.20 2.40 17.79
N THR A 315 -0.86 3.13 17.44
CA THR A 315 -2.21 2.90 17.98
C THR A 315 -3.26 2.61 16.91
N GLY A 316 -3.01 2.94 15.64
CA GLY A 316 -3.97 2.77 14.55
C GLY A 316 -5.08 3.81 14.48
N HIS A 317 -5.09 4.80 15.38
CA HIS A 317 -6.12 5.85 15.40
C HIS A 317 -5.91 6.86 14.27
N VAL A 318 -7.02 7.35 13.70
CA VAL A 318 -7.01 8.33 12.61
C VAL A 318 -6.47 9.67 13.12
N MET A 319 -5.41 10.16 12.47
CA MET A 319 -4.84 11.48 12.70
C MET A 319 -5.43 12.53 11.77
N TRP A 320 -5.65 12.18 10.51
CA TRP A 320 -6.40 12.98 9.55
C TRP A 320 -6.92 12.10 8.40
N GLU A 321 -7.95 12.58 7.71
CA GLU A 321 -8.53 11.96 6.52
C GLU A 321 -8.90 13.06 5.52
N VAL A 322 -8.66 12.81 4.23
CA VAL A 322 -9.11 13.68 3.14
C VAL A 322 -9.70 12.86 1.99
N ALA A 323 -10.80 13.33 1.42
CA ALA A 323 -11.27 12.83 0.13
C ALA A 323 -10.34 13.35 -0.97
N MET A 324 -9.71 12.46 -1.74
CA MET A 324 -8.80 12.87 -2.80
C MET A 324 -9.52 13.53 -3.99
N PRO A 325 -10.70 13.06 -4.44
CA PRO A 325 -11.51 13.75 -5.45
C PRO A 325 -12.30 14.93 -4.85
N ASP A 326 -12.49 16.00 -5.63
CA ASP A 326 -13.29 17.16 -5.17
C ASP A 326 -14.79 16.88 -5.19
N GLU A 327 -15.24 16.10 -6.18
CA GLU A 327 -16.60 15.57 -6.26
C GLU A 327 -16.54 14.06 -6.04
N PRO A 328 -17.31 13.50 -5.10
CA PRO A 328 -17.42 12.06 -4.92
C PRO A 328 -18.23 11.44 -6.08
N GLN A 329 -17.60 11.39 -7.24
CA GLN A 329 -17.96 10.54 -8.37
C GLN A 329 -17.44 9.12 -8.07
N HIS A 330 -17.64 8.17 -9.00
CA HIS A 330 -17.27 6.75 -8.87
C HIS A 330 -15.75 6.45 -8.81
N TYR A 331 -14.93 7.35 -8.25
CA TYR A 331 -13.51 7.13 -8.02
C TYR A 331 -13.31 5.99 -7.01
N GLY A 332 -12.37 5.12 -7.34
CA GLY A 332 -11.74 4.26 -6.36
C GLY A 332 -10.29 4.64 -6.09
N SER A 333 -9.67 4.00 -5.11
CA SER A 333 -8.21 3.95 -5.02
C SER A 333 -7.75 2.61 -4.47
N THR A 334 -6.67 2.09 -5.04
CA THR A 334 -6.10 0.78 -4.70
C THR A 334 -4.59 0.86 -4.41
N VAL A 335 -4.00 2.05 -4.54
CA VAL A 335 -2.55 2.28 -4.49
C VAL A 335 -2.01 2.21 -3.07
N ALA A 336 -0.78 1.73 -2.89
CA ALA A 336 -0.04 2.03 -1.67
C ALA A 336 0.56 3.45 -1.81
N PRO A 337 0.29 4.40 -0.91
CA PRO A 337 0.86 5.75 -1.04
C PRO A 337 2.39 5.73 -1.09
N LEU A 338 3.01 6.74 -1.69
CA LEU A 338 4.45 6.93 -1.72
C LEU A 338 4.84 8.16 -0.91
N ILE A 339 5.82 8.04 -0.02
CA ILE A 339 6.38 9.18 0.69
C ILE A 339 7.53 9.77 -0.12
N VAL A 340 7.49 11.08 -0.34
CA VAL A 340 8.58 11.86 -0.90
C VAL A 340 8.74 13.13 -0.06
N LYS A 341 9.88 13.27 0.63
CA LYS A 341 10.12 14.37 1.58
C LYS A 341 9.04 14.37 2.68
N ASP A 342 8.31 15.46 2.84
CA ASP A 342 7.19 15.65 3.76
C ASP A 342 5.81 15.42 3.09
N LEU A 343 5.80 14.86 1.88
CA LEU A 343 4.60 14.67 1.07
C LEU A 343 4.18 13.20 0.98
N VAL A 344 2.87 12.98 1.02
CA VAL A 344 2.21 11.72 0.71
C VAL A 344 1.66 11.82 -0.71
N ILE A 345 2.20 11.02 -1.63
CA ILE A 345 1.77 10.95 -3.02
C ILE A 345 0.79 9.80 -3.18
N ALA A 346 -0.37 10.07 -3.76
CA ALA A 346 -1.40 9.06 -4.00
C ALA A 346 -2.16 9.33 -5.30
N GLY A 347 -2.67 8.24 -5.87
CA GLY A 347 -3.41 8.19 -7.13
C GLY A 347 -4.78 7.54 -6.99
N VAL A 348 -5.51 7.47 -8.11
CA VAL A 348 -6.89 6.95 -8.17
C VAL A 348 -7.03 5.79 -9.16
N SER A 349 -8.11 5.01 -9.01
CA SER A 349 -8.53 3.92 -9.91
C SER A 349 -9.95 4.16 -10.42
N GLY A 350 -10.32 3.50 -11.53
CA GLY A 350 -11.68 3.57 -12.10
C GLY A 350 -11.73 4.00 -13.56
N ALA A 351 -10.62 3.93 -14.30
CA ALA A 351 -10.60 4.31 -15.73
C ALA A 351 -11.66 3.57 -16.54
N ASP A 352 -11.85 2.27 -16.28
CA ASP A 352 -12.84 1.41 -16.98
C ASP A 352 -14.31 1.81 -16.75
N TRP A 353 -14.57 2.75 -15.84
CA TRP A 353 -15.91 3.24 -15.51
C TRP A 353 -16.07 4.75 -15.75
N GLY A 354 -15.09 5.37 -16.41
CA GLY A 354 -15.11 6.80 -16.71
C GLY A 354 -14.82 7.66 -15.49
N ILE A 355 -13.57 8.08 -15.35
CA ILE A 355 -13.13 9.09 -14.38
C ILE A 355 -12.24 10.12 -15.08
N ARG A 356 -11.94 11.22 -14.40
CA ARG A 356 -10.83 12.11 -14.78
C ARG A 356 -9.61 11.76 -13.92
N GLY A 357 -8.70 10.96 -14.46
CA GLY A 357 -7.53 10.49 -13.71
C GLY A 357 -6.62 11.62 -13.20
N PHE A 358 -6.00 11.40 -12.04
CA PHE A 358 -5.00 12.29 -11.48
C PHE A 358 -4.08 11.58 -10.48
N VAL A 359 -2.88 12.14 -10.29
CA VAL A 359 -2.01 11.89 -9.13
C VAL A 359 -1.87 13.19 -8.34
N ALA A 360 -1.78 13.10 -7.02
CA ALA A 360 -1.71 14.28 -6.14
C ALA A 360 -0.75 14.08 -4.97
N ALA A 361 -0.24 15.18 -4.44
CA ALA A 361 0.55 15.23 -3.22
C ALA A 361 -0.19 15.95 -2.10
N TYR A 362 -0.04 15.42 -0.89
CA TYR A 362 -0.63 15.95 0.32
C TYR A 362 0.45 16.11 1.39
N LYS A 363 0.39 17.17 2.20
CA LYS A 363 1.28 17.31 3.36
C LYS A 363 1.04 16.16 4.32
N ALA A 364 2.08 15.40 4.66
CA ALA A 364 1.97 14.27 5.57
C ALA A 364 1.47 14.67 6.97
N SER A 365 1.73 15.90 7.39
CA SER A 365 1.33 16.43 8.69
C SER A 365 -0.17 16.73 8.79
N THR A 366 -0.81 17.18 7.70
CA THR A 366 -2.17 17.75 7.74
C THR A 366 -3.17 17.18 6.75
N GLY A 367 -2.71 16.45 5.73
CA GLY A 367 -3.56 16.03 4.60
C GLY A 367 -3.88 17.15 3.61
N GLU A 368 -3.33 18.36 3.78
CA GLU A 368 -3.55 19.46 2.83
C GLU A 368 -2.96 19.12 1.46
N ARG A 369 -3.77 19.20 0.41
CA ARG A 369 -3.32 19.00 -0.97
C ARG A 369 -2.36 20.11 -1.40
N VAL A 370 -1.13 19.73 -1.75
CA VAL A 370 -0.10 20.67 -2.24
C VAL A 370 -0.23 20.87 -3.74
N TRP A 371 -0.40 19.79 -4.50
CA TRP A 371 -0.60 19.85 -5.94
C TRP A 371 -1.43 18.65 -6.42
N ARG A 372 -1.99 18.79 -7.63
CA ARG A 372 -2.60 17.71 -8.41
C ARG A 372 -2.15 17.83 -9.85
N PHE A 373 -1.75 16.69 -10.44
CA PHE A 373 -1.54 16.55 -11.87
C PHE A 373 -2.69 15.74 -12.46
N TRP A 374 -3.50 16.38 -13.31
CA TRP A 374 -4.54 15.69 -14.07
C TRP A 374 -3.92 14.94 -15.25
N THR A 375 -4.24 13.66 -15.39
CA THR A 375 -3.78 12.85 -16.53
C THR A 375 -4.69 13.00 -17.74
N ILE A 376 -5.87 13.58 -17.54
CA ILE A 376 -6.86 13.86 -18.55
C ILE A 376 -7.06 15.40 -18.64
N PRO A 377 -6.76 16.01 -19.79
CA PRO A 377 -6.81 17.46 -19.95
C PRO A 377 -8.25 17.97 -20.07
N SER A 378 -8.48 19.18 -19.57
CA SER A 378 -9.70 19.96 -19.79
C SER A 378 -9.46 21.18 -20.69
N LYS A 379 -10.54 21.88 -21.06
CA LYS A 379 -10.46 23.11 -21.87
C LYS A 379 -9.42 24.10 -21.32
N GLY A 380 -8.43 24.43 -22.15
CA GLY A 380 -7.35 25.37 -21.83
C GLY A 380 -6.12 24.73 -21.19
N GLU A 381 -6.13 23.41 -20.95
CA GLU A 381 -4.97 22.67 -20.45
C GLU A 381 -4.15 22.05 -21.61
N PRO A 382 -2.83 21.84 -21.42
CA PRO A 382 -1.98 21.21 -22.43
C PRO A 382 -2.44 19.79 -22.78
N ALA A 383 -2.15 19.36 -24.01
CA ALA A 383 -2.44 18.03 -24.56
C ALA A 383 -3.92 17.75 -24.88
N LEU A 384 -4.83 18.71 -24.67
CA LEU A 384 -6.23 18.59 -25.08
C LEU A 384 -6.38 18.34 -26.58
N GLU A 385 -5.50 18.92 -27.40
CA GLU A 385 -5.47 18.75 -28.86
C GLU A 385 -5.27 17.29 -29.30
N THR A 386 -4.83 16.42 -28.40
CA THR A 386 -4.63 14.99 -28.65
C THR A 386 -5.88 14.12 -28.44
N TRP A 387 -7.01 14.71 -28.06
CA TRP A 387 -8.29 14.02 -27.79
C TRP A 387 -9.35 14.22 -28.87
N GLY A 388 -9.01 14.92 -29.95
CA GLY A 388 -9.95 15.25 -31.01
C GLY A 388 -10.85 16.43 -30.61
N SER A 389 -12.09 16.44 -31.11
CA SER A 389 -12.97 17.62 -30.99
C SER A 389 -13.84 17.64 -29.72
N LYS A 390 -14.01 16.51 -29.04
CA LYS A 390 -14.84 16.40 -27.84
C LYS A 390 -13.96 16.47 -26.60
N GLU A 391 -14.36 17.27 -25.62
CA GLU A 391 -13.62 17.35 -24.35
C GLU A 391 -13.70 16.01 -23.59
N PRO A 392 -12.57 15.46 -23.13
CA PRO A 392 -12.52 14.13 -22.53
C PRO A 392 -12.84 14.16 -21.03
N THR A 393 -13.99 14.70 -20.62
CA THR A 393 -14.33 14.91 -19.19
C THR A 393 -14.15 13.66 -18.32
N PHE A 394 -14.42 12.48 -18.87
CA PHE A 394 -14.27 11.17 -18.20
C PHE A 394 -13.28 10.27 -18.95
N GLY A 395 -12.19 10.83 -19.45
CA GLY A 395 -11.25 10.16 -20.36
C GLY A 395 -10.42 9.02 -19.76
N GLY A 396 -10.61 8.62 -18.51
CA GLY A 396 -9.88 7.51 -17.88
C GLY A 396 -8.56 7.97 -17.24
N GLY A 397 -7.43 7.37 -17.63
CA GLY A 397 -6.09 7.83 -17.24
C GLY A 397 -5.75 7.59 -15.77
N SER A 398 -6.33 6.57 -15.14
CA SER A 398 -6.15 6.28 -13.72
C SER A 398 -4.69 5.97 -13.33
N THR A 399 -4.32 6.22 -12.08
CA THR A 399 -2.91 6.22 -11.61
C THR A 399 -2.74 5.27 -10.41
N TRP A 400 -3.24 4.04 -10.55
CA TRP A 400 -3.59 3.15 -9.44
C TRP A 400 -2.43 2.32 -8.86
N LEU A 401 -1.25 2.35 -9.47
CA LEU A 401 -0.05 1.65 -9.00
C LEU A 401 0.96 2.65 -8.44
N THR A 402 1.69 2.24 -7.39
CA THR A 402 2.67 3.07 -6.70
C THR A 402 3.87 3.36 -7.61
N GLY A 403 4.18 4.64 -7.78
CA GLY A 403 5.35 5.08 -8.56
C GLY A 403 6.70 4.89 -7.85
N SER A 404 7.73 5.48 -8.43
CA SER A 404 9.12 5.45 -7.94
C SER A 404 9.69 6.87 -7.86
N TYR A 405 10.74 7.05 -7.08
CA TYR A 405 11.38 8.35 -6.87
C TYR A 405 12.90 8.24 -6.94
N ASP A 406 13.52 9.18 -7.64
CA ASP A 406 14.97 9.36 -7.70
C ASP A 406 15.38 10.61 -6.89
N PRO A 407 15.97 10.44 -5.70
CA PRO A 407 16.43 11.54 -4.88
C PRO A 407 17.54 12.38 -5.54
N GLU A 408 18.35 11.81 -6.43
CA GLU A 408 19.48 12.52 -7.03
C GLU A 408 19.03 13.52 -8.11
N THR A 409 17.99 13.17 -8.87
CA THR A 409 17.41 14.07 -9.89
C THR A 409 16.17 14.81 -9.39
N ASP A 410 15.77 14.56 -8.14
CA ASP A 410 14.53 15.01 -7.52
C ASP A 410 13.31 14.78 -8.42
N THR A 411 13.15 13.56 -8.92
CA THR A 411 12.13 13.20 -9.91
C THR A 411 11.21 12.10 -9.40
N LEU A 412 9.91 12.39 -9.39
CA LEU A 412 8.84 11.44 -9.15
C LEU A 412 8.44 10.81 -10.49
N TYR A 413 8.48 9.48 -10.58
CA TYR A 413 8.02 8.73 -11.75
C TYR A 413 6.68 8.05 -11.44
N TRP A 414 5.69 8.26 -12.30
CA TRP A 414 4.35 7.69 -12.11
C TRP A 414 3.73 7.26 -13.44
N SER A 415 3.11 6.10 -13.45
CA SER A 415 2.43 5.54 -14.63
C SER A 415 0.96 5.95 -14.71
N THR A 416 0.41 6.02 -15.92
CA THR A 416 -1.01 6.33 -16.12
C THR A 416 -1.73 5.23 -16.90
N GLY A 417 -3.03 5.15 -16.65
CA GLY A 417 -3.87 4.09 -17.16
C GLY A 417 -4.44 4.35 -18.54
N ASN A 418 -5.26 3.40 -18.99
CA ASN A 418 -6.00 3.39 -20.24
C ASN A 418 -6.93 4.61 -20.40
N PRO A 419 -7.20 5.03 -21.64
CA PRO A 419 -8.28 5.97 -21.93
C PRO A 419 -9.65 5.33 -21.73
N PHE A 420 -10.69 6.15 -21.58
CA PHE A 420 -12.07 5.72 -21.52
C PHE A 420 -12.94 6.40 -22.60
N PRO A 421 -13.85 5.67 -23.26
CA PRO A 421 -14.01 4.21 -23.22
C PRO A 421 -12.78 3.47 -23.75
N ASP A 422 -12.43 2.33 -23.18
CA ASP A 422 -11.19 1.59 -23.45
C ASP A 422 -11.15 0.92 -24.84
N SER A 423 -12.31 0.72 -25.47
CA SER A 423 -12.48 -0.05 -26.72
C SER A 423 -13.28 0.69 -27.79
N ASP A 424 -14.05 1.72 -27.42
CA ASP A 424 -14.79 2.60 -28.33
C ASP A 424 -14.10 3.97 -28.39
N ASP A 425 -13.44 4.22 -29.52
CA ASP A 425 -12.57 5.38 -29.76
C ASP A 425 -13.25 6.50 -30.57
N ARG A 426 -14.53 6.34 -30.96
CA ARG A 426 -15.25 7.25 -31.87
C ARG A 426 -15.19 8.72 -31.49
N ASP A 427 -15.16 8.99 -30.18
CA ASP A 427 -15.21 10.32 -29.59
C ASP A 427 -13.85 10.80 -29.03
N ARG A 428 -12.77 10.04 -29.21
CA ARG A 428 -11.43 10.32 -28.65
C ARG A 428 -10.32 10.06 -29.67
N SER A 429 -10.43 10.67 -30.85
CA SER A 429 -9.38 10.56 -31.87
C SER A 429 -8.06 11.21 -31.41
N GLY A 430 -6.93 10.67 -31.88
CA GLY A 430 -5.59 11.17 -31.51
C GLY A 430 -4.94 10.40 -30.36
N ASP A 431 -3.75 10.83 -29.94
CA ASP A 431 -2.90 10.08 -29.02
C ASP A 431 -3.50 9.88 -27.60
N ASN A 432 -4.47 10.70 -27.19
CA ASN A 432 -5.12 10.66 -25.88
C ASN A 432 -4.16 10.90 -24.69
N LEU A 433 -3.29 11.91 -24.78
CA LEU A 433 -2.34 12.23 -23.72
C LEU A 433 -3.07 12.81 -22.48
N TYR A 434 -2.75 12.38 -21.26
CA TYR A 434 -1.59 11.59 -20.83
C TYR A 434 -1.98 10.17 -20.40
N THR A 435 -2.80 9.47 -21.17
CA THR A 435 -3.07 8.03 -20.93
C THR A 435 -1.89 7.18 -21.38
N ASN A 436 -1.72 6.01 -20.74
CA ASN A 436 -0.66 5.05 -21.02
C ASN A 436 0.72 5.70 -21.08
N CYS A 437 1.02 6.55 -20.10
CA CYS A 437 2.25 7.32 -20.01
C CYS A 437 3.07 6.90 -18.79
N ILE A 438 4.38 6.95 -18.95
CA ILE A 438 5.33 7.13 -17.85
C ILE A 438 5.53 8.65 -17.72
N LEU A 439 5.16 9.21 -16.57
CA LEU A 439 5.33 10.62 -16.24
C LEU A 439 6.56 10.80 -15.37
N ALA A 440 7.38 11.81 -15.67
CA ALA A 440 8.38 12.34 -14.75
C ALA A 440 7.91 13.69 -14.24
N LEU A 441 7.70 13.81 -12.93
CA LEU A 441 7.15 14.98 -12.27
C LEU A 441 8.19 15.56 -11.30
N ASN A 442 8.18 16.89 -11.15
CA ASN A 442 8.79 17.51 -9.99
C ASN A 442 7.94 17.20 -8.74
N PRO A 443 8.49 16.59 -7.68
CA PRO A 443 7.70 16.12 -6.54
C PRO A 443 7.11 17.24 -5.68
N ASP A 444 7.71 18.44 -5.69
CA ASP A 444 7.26 19.56 -4.86
C ASP A 444 6.09 20.31 -5.48
N THR A 445 5.99 20.29 -6.82
CA THR A 445 5.05 21.12 -7.57
C THR A 445 4.10 20.35 -8.47
N GLY A 446 4.35 19.07 -8.72
CA GLY A 446 3.59 18.25 -9.67
C GLY A 446 3.81 18.62 -11.14
N LYS A 447 4.72 19.55 -11.44
CA LYS A 447 5.00 19.97 -12.81
C LYS A 447 5.65 18.84 -13.60
N LEU A 448 5.14 18.61 -14.81
CA LEU A 448 5.71 17.64 -15.75
C LEU A 448 7.10 18.07 -16.20
N LYS A 449 8.09 17.20 -16.00
CA LYS A 449 9.45 17.30 -16.55
C LYS A 449 9.49 16.71 -17.96
N TRP A 450 9.01 15.48 -18.11
CA TRP A 450 8.86 14.78 -19.38
C TRP A 450 7.80 13.69 -19.25
N HIS A 451 7.31 13.19 -20.38
CA HIS A 451 6.48 11.98 -20.43
C HIS A 451 6.94 11.07 -21.58
N TYR A 452 6.70 9.78 -21.45
CA TYR A 452 6.79 8.81 -22.54
C TYR A 452 5.50 8.01 -22.63
N GLN A 453 4.83 8.04 -23.78
CA GLN A 453 3.59 7.30 -24.00
C GLN A 453 3.87 5.95 -24.64
N VAL A 454 3.66 4.86 -23.88
CA VAL A 454 3.98 3.49 -24.33
C VAL A 454 2.95 2.97 -25.34
N THR A 455 1.70 3.41 -25.21
CA THR A 455 0.59 2.99 -26.08
C THR A 455 -0.28 4.20 -26.46
N PRO A 456 0.14 5.03 -27.45
CA PRO A 456 -0.69 6.12 -27.97
C PRO A 456 -2.00 5.58 -28.54
N HIS A 457 -3.13 6.29 -28.38
CA HIS A 457 -4.44 5.93 -28.93
C HIS A 457 -4.86 4.47 -28.67
N ASP A 458 -4.88 4.09 -27.40
CA ASP A 458 -5.16 2.72 -26.98
C ASP A 458 -6.63 2.33 -27.15
N ILE A 459 -6.85 1.08 -27.52
CA ILE A 459 -8.17 0.45 -27.74
C ILE A 459 -8.25 -0.96 -27.12
N HIS A 460 -7.26 -1.35 -26.31
CA HIS A 460 -7.07 -2.71 -25.80
C HIS A 460 -6.85 -2.76 -24.28
N ASP A 461 -7.01 -1.64 -23.57
CA ASP A 461 -6.67 -1.53 -22.16
C ASP A 461 -5.20 -1.93 -21.92
N TRP A 462 -4.26 -1.39 -22.69
CA TRP A 462 -2.82 -1.56 -22.41
C TRP A 462 -2.28 -0.40 -21.60
N ASP A 463 -2.88 -0.28 -20.43
CA ASP A 463 -2.56 0.66 -19.38
C ASP A 463 -1.08 0.55 -18.96
N ALA A 464 -0.43 1.69 -18.73
CA ALA A 464 0.99 1.72 -18.38
C ALA A 464 1.26 1.50 -16.89
N ASN A 465 0.24 1.19 -16.06
CA ASN A 465 0.40 0.97 -14.63
C ASN A 465 1.06 -0.39 -14.34
N ALA A 466 2.34 -0.45 -14.64
CA ALA A 466 3.25 -1.51 -14.26
C ALA A 466 4.45 -0.92 -13.49
N PRO A 467 5.25 -1.75 -12.79
CA PRO A 467 6.34 -1.27 -11.95
C PRO A 467 7.41 -0.47 -12.74
N LEU A 468 7.79 0.69 -12.21
CA LEU A 468 8.83 1.56 -12.76
C LEU A 468 10.14 1.35 -11.97
N VAL A 469 11.06 0.55 -12.50
CA VAL A 469 12.30 0.19 -11.78
C VAL A 469 13.46 1.11 -12.19
N LEU A 470 13.96 1.90 -11.24
CA LEU A 470 15.09 2.81 -11.45
C LEU A 470 16.40 2.11 -11.10
N VAL A 471 17.36 2.10 -12.01
CA VAL A 471 18.67 1.48 -11.78
C VAL A 471 19.81 2.35 -12.26
N ASP A 472 20.89 2.35 -11.48
CA ASP A 472 22.15 2.99 -11.82
C ASP A 472 23.16 1.88 -12.11
N THR A 473 23.50 1.70 -13.37
CA THR A 473 24.38 0.59 -13.77
C THR A 473 25.07 0.87 -15.09
N LYS A 474 26.05 0.02 -15.43
CA LYS A 474 26.65 0.03 -16.76
C LYS A 474 25.57 -0.29 -17.80
N TYR A 475 25.69 0.25 -18.99
CA TYR A 475 24.78 0.03 -20.10
C TYR A 475 25.50 0.38 -21.41
N GLN A 476 25.70 -0.63 -22.27
CA GLN A 476 26.35 -0.46 -23.57
C GLN A 476 27.68 0.32 -23.47
N GLY A 477 28.52 -0.06 -22.50
CA GLY A 477 29.87 0.48 -22.30
C GLY A 477 29.98 1.74 -21.40
N GLY A 478 28.87 2.34 -20.95
CA GLY A 478 28.89 3.52 -20.08
C GLY A 478 27.96 3.39 -18.86
N TYR A 479 28.23 4.12 -17.78
CA TYR A 479 27.32 4.16 -16.62
C TYR A 479 26.11 5.05 -16.95
N ARG A 480 24.89 4.59 -16.68
CA ARG A 480 23.66 5.32 -16.99
C ARG A 480 22.62 5.23 -15.88
N LYS A 481 21.77 6.24 -15.85
CA LYS A 481 20.58 6.33 -15.00
C LYS A 481 19.37 5.81 -15.79
N LEU A 482 18.98 4.58 -15.54
CA LEU A 482 17.96 3.89 -16.33
C LEU A 482 16.62 3.81 -15.59
N LEU A 483 15.54 3.71 -16.37
CA LEU A 483 14.23 3.24 -15.95
C LEU A 483 13.89 2.00 -16.77
N LEU A 484 13.58 0.89 -16.09
CA LEU A 484 13.18 -0.38 -16.67
C LEU A 484 11.67 -0.55 -16.49
N HIS A 485 10.97 -0.89 -17.58
CA HIS A 485 9.51 -1.00 -17.60
C HIS A 485 9.08 -2.14 -18.52
N ALA A 486 8.38 -3.14 -17.98
CA ALA A 486 7.71 -4.15 -18.80
C ALA A 486 6.23 -3.82 -18.83
N ASP A 487 5.70 -3.57 -20.02
CA ASP A 487 4.37 -3.00 -20.18
C ASP A 487 3.31 -4.05 -20.52
N LYS A 488 2.05 -3.68 -20.26
CA LYS A 488 0.88 -4.48 -20.63
C LYS A 488 0.80 -4.73 -22.15
N ASN A 489 1.31 -3.81 -22.95
CA ASN A 489 1.36 -3.93 -24.41
C ASN A 489 2.37 -4.97 -24.94
N GLY A 490 3.14 -5.62 -24.06
CA GLY A 490 4.06 -6.72 -24.41
C GLY A 490 5.48 -6.31 -24.76
N PHE A 491 5.82 -5.02 -24.64
CA PHE A 491 7.18 -4.53 -24.79
C PHE A 491 7.87 -4.31 -23.43
N PHE A 492 9.14 -4.68 -23.38
CA PHE A 492 10.08 -4.32 -22.33
C PHE A 492 10.91 -3.13 -22.81
N TYR A 493 10.89 -2.06 -22.01
CA TYR A 493 11.52 -0.79 -22.30
C TYR A 493 12.65 -0.51 -21.30
N VAL A 494 13.73 0.06 -21.84
CA VAL A 494 14.82 0.68 -21.09
C VAL A 494 14.89 2.12 -21.53
N LEU A 495 14.63 3.05 -20.61
CA LEU A 495 14.69 4.49 -20.85
C LEU A 495 15.89 5.09 -20.12
N ASP A 496 16.47 6.15 -20.67
CA ASP A 496 17.23 7.09 -19.87
C ASP A 496 16.24 7.90 -19.02
N ARG A 497 16.30 7.76 -17.69
CA ARG A 497 15.28 8.35 -16.82
C ARG A 497 15.43 9.86 -16.66
N THR A 498 16.53 10.45 -17.14
CA THR A 498 16.77 11.89 -17.01
C THR A 498 15.99 12.70 -18.04
N ASP A 499 15.74 12.13 -19.23
CA ASP A 499 15.06 12.81 -20.35
C ASP A 499 13.91 11.99 -20.97
N GLY A 500 13.71 10.73 -20.54
CA GLY A 500 12.65 9.86 -21.04
C GLY A 500 12.97 9.19 -22.37
N ARG A 501 14.20 9.31 -22.89
CA ARG A 501 14.58 8.72 -24.17
C ARG A 501 14.62 7.20 -24.10
N VAL A 502 13.91 6.53 -25.01
CA VAL A 502 13.97 5.08 -25.18
C VAL A 502 15.35 4.67 -25.72
N LEU A 503 16.03 3.79 -24.99
CA LEU A 503 17.33 3.23 -25.36
C LEU A 503 17.17 1.84 -26.00
N THR A 504 16.33 0.99 -25.40
CA THR A 504 15.96 -0.33 -25.92
C THR A 504 14.48 -0.56 -25.71
N ALA A 505 13.82 -1.15 -26.71
CA ALA A 505 12.47 -1.69 -26.59
C ALA A 505 12.38 -3.03 -27.32
N ARG A 506 11.96 -4.09 -26.62
CA ARG A 506 11.86 -5.45 -27.19
C ARG A 506 10.59 -6.14 -26.72
N ASN A 507 10.01 -6.94 -27.59
CA ASN A 507 8.89 -7.79 -27.20
C ASN A 507 9.38 -8.81 -26.17
N PHE A 508 8.66 -8.92 -25.04
CA PHE A 508 8.91 -9.97 -24.06
C PHE A 508 7.83 -11.05 -24.06
N VAL A 509 6.79 -10.88 -24.86
CA VAL A 509 5.72 -11.84 -25.18
C VAL A 509 5.43 -11.75 -26.68
N ARG A 510 4.60 -12.65 -27.21
CA ARG A 510 4.11 -12.51 -28.58
C ARG A 510 3.34 -11.20 -28.75
N THR A 511 3.77 -10.37 -29.69
CA THR A 511 3.15 -9.08 -30.02
C THR A 511 2.77 -9.04 -31.49
N THR A 512 1.53 -8.64 -31.80
CA THR A 512 1.04 -8.53 -33.20
C THR A 512 0.53 -7.15 -33.56
N TRP A 513 0.33 -6.26 -32.58
CA TRP A 513 -0.21 -4.91 -32.81
C TRP A 513 0.84 -3.91 -33.30
N ALA A 514 2.13 -4.19 -33.08
CA ALA A 514 3.25 -3.40 -33.57
C ALA A 514 4.43 -4.30 -33.95
N SER A 515 5.17 -3.92 -34.99
CA SER A 515 6.39 -4.62 -35.41
C SER A 515 7.61 -4.28 -34.55
N GLY A 516 7.55 -3.18 -33.80
CA GLY A 516 8.65 -2.65 -33.01
C GLY A 516 8.39 -1.21 -32.58
N ILE A 517 9.38 -0.62 -31.90
CA ILE A 517 9.42 0.81 -31.58
C ILE A 517 10.37 1.50 -32.56
N GLY A 518 9.87 2.54 -33.24
CA GLY A 518 10.61 3.30 -34.23
C GLY A 518 11.67 4.22 -33.63
N PRO A 519 12.53 4.84 -34.47
CA PRO A 519 13.54 5.81 -34.01
C PRO A 519 12.96 7.07 -33.34
N ASP A 520 11.70 7.37 -33.62
CA ASP A 520 10.92 8.44 -32.98
C ASP A 520 10.38 8.04 -31.60
N GLY A 521 10.69 6.83 -31.12
CA GLY A 521 10.22 6.28 -29.86
C GLY A 521 8.77 5.78 -29.90
N ARG A 522 8.11 5.78 -31.07
CA ARG A 522 6.70 5.41 -31.20
C ARG A 522 6.52 3.98 -31.71
N PRO A 523 5.44 3.29 -31.34
CA PRO A 523 5.15 1.97 -31.88
C PRO A 523 4.85 2.02 -33.38
N GLN A 524 5.50 1.15 -34.14
CA GLN A 524 5.23 0.93 -35.54
C GLN A 524 4.03 0.00 -35.68
N ARG A 525 2.82 0.59 -35.66
CA ARG A 525 1.55 -0.14 -35.66
C ARG A 525 1.43 -1.07 -36.87
N ALA A 526 0.99 -2.29 -36.60
CA ALA A 526 0.65 -3.29 -37.60
C ALA A 526 -0.88 -3.38 -37.77
N LYS A 527 -1.32 -3.87 -38.92
CA LYS A 527 -2.74 -4.14 -39.16
C LYS A 527 -3.14 -5.40 -38.41
N GLU A 528 -4.08 -5.26 -37.48
CA GLU A 528 -4.63 -6.40 -36.75
C GLU A 528 -5.51 -7.28 -37.63
N ALA A 529 -5.37 -8.60 -37.50
CA ALA A 529 -6.04 -9.59 -38.35
C ALA A 529 -6.76 -10.64 -37.50
N GLY A 530 -8.02 -10.37 -37.13
CA GLY A 530 -8.91 -11.32 -36.44
C GLY A 530 -8.57 -11.62 -34.97
N PHE A 531 -7.35 -11.34 -34.53
CA PHE A 531 -6.89 -11.39 -33.15
C PHE A 531 -5.75 -10.38 -32.93
N VAL A 532 -5.46 -10.09 -31.66
CA VAL A 532 -4.38 -9.20 -31.22
C VAL A 532 -3.61 -9.86 -30.08
N CYS A 533 -2.29 -9.71 -30.08
CA CYS A 533 -1.42 -10.15 -28.99
C CYS A 533 -0.52 -8.97 -28.55
N PRO A 534 -0.22 -8.85 -27.24
CA PRO A 534 -0.80 -9.66 -26.16
C PRO A 534 -2.23 -9.25 -25.80
N GLU A 535 -2.91 -10.03 -24.97
CA GLU A 535 -4.08 -9.55 -24.22
C GLU A 535 -3.62 -8.61 -23.09
N VAL A 536 -2.65 -9.05 -22.27
CA VAL A 536 -2.15 -8.27 -21.13
C VAL A 536 -0.63 -8.27 -21.00
N GLY A 537 0.13 -9.27 -21.42
CA GLY A 537 1.61 -9.24 -21.31
C GLY A 537 2.17 -9.31 -19.88
N THR A 538 1.92 -8.30 -19.04
CA THR A 538 2.15 -8.25 -17.58
C THR A 538 1.22 -7.19 -16.95
N ASN A 539 1.24 -6.99 -15.63
CA ASN A 539 0.36 -6.02 -14.96
C ASN A 539 0.99 -5.46 -13.66
N TRP A 540 0.22 -5.33 -12.57
CA TRP A 540 0.64 -4.78 -11.27
C TRP A 540 1.72 -5.57 -10.54
N ASN A 541 1.98 -6.81 -10.96
CA ASN A 541 2.93 -7.71 -10.30
C ASN A 541 4.33 -7.09 -10.29
N ALA A 542 4.92 -6.92 -9.10
CA ALA A 542 6.21 -6.29 -8.98
C ALA A 542 7.30 -7.03 -9.76
N THR A 543 8.26 -6.27 -10.28
CA THR A 543 9.45 -6.78 -10.95
C THR A 543 10.68 -6.53 -10.11
N ALA A 544 11.77 -7.21 -10.46
CA ALA A 544 13.03 -7.06 -9.75
C ALA A 544 14.19 -6.98 -10.74
N PHE A 545 15.25 -6.28 -10.36
CA PHE A 545 16.52 -6.24 -11.07
C PHE A 545 17.65 -6.63 -10.11
N SER A 546 18.46 -7.61 -10.50
CA SER A 546 19.65 -7.98 -9.73
C SER A 546 20.88 -7.24 -10.27
N PRO A 547 21.56 -6.40 -9.46
CA PRO A 547 22.80 -5.76 -9.87
C PRO A 547 23.94 -6.76 -10.11
N VAL A 548 23.83 -7.98 -9.58
CA VAL A 548 24.84 -9.05 -9.74
C VAL A 548 24.74 -9.68 -11.12
N THR A 549 23.56 -10.13 -11.51
CA THR A 549 23.35 -10.77 -12.83
C THR A 549 23.10 -9.75 -13.94
N ARG A 550 22.69 -8.53 -13.57
CA ARG A 550 22.19 -7.48 -14.46
C ARG A 550 20.96 -7.92 -15.26
N LEU A 551 20.19 -8.86 -14.72
CA LEU A 551 18.95 -9.34 -15.30
C LEU A 551 17.74 -8.67 -14.65
N TYR A 552 16.73 -8.41 -15.47
CA TYR A 552 15.41 -7.96 -15.06
C TYR A 552 14.42 -9.12 -15.07
N TYR A 553 13.68 -9.29 -13.97
CA TYR A 553 12.78 -10.42 -13.74
C TYR A 553 11.32 -9.98 -13.74
N VAL A 554 10.49 -10.61 -14.58
CA VAL A 554 9.07 -10.28 -14.73
C VAL A 554 8.20 -11.52 -14.85
N VAL A 555 6.99 -11.46 -14.30
CA VAL A 555 5.93 -12.43 -14.61
C VAL A 555 5.24 -12.01 -15.90
N ALA A 556 5.31 -12.87 -16.92
CA ALA A 556 4.79 -12.66 -18.26
C ALA A 556 3.59 -13.57 -18.55
N LEU A 557 2.59 -13.04 -19.25
CA LEU A 557 1.42 -13.75 -19.75
C LEU A 557 1.41 -13.72 -21.28
N GLU A 558 1.69 -14.87 -21.90
CA GLU A 558 1.50 -15.08 -23.32
C GLU A 558 0.08 -15.53 -23.60
N LYS A 559 -0.77 -14.58 -23.95
CA LYS A 559 -2.16 -14.80 -24.34
C LYS A 559 -2.54 -13.74 -25.38
N CYS A 560 -3.44 -14.09 -26.28
CA CYS A 560 -3.95 -13.19 -27.31
C CYS A 560 -5.46 -13.02 -27.14
N GLU A 561 -6.00 -11.90 -27.59
CA GLU A 561 -7.43 -11.61 -27.60
C GLU A 561 -7.99 -11.75 -29.02
N ALA A 562 -9.17 -12.34 -29.16
CA ALA A 562 -9.85 -12.47 -30.45
C ALA A 562 -10.78 -11.29 -30.66
N LYS A 563 -10.75 -10.67 -31.85
CA LYS A 563 -11.68 -9.57 -32.17
C LYS A 563 -13.09 -10.11 -32.47
N LEU A 564 -14.10 -9.41 -31.98
CA LEU A 564 -15.49 -9.58 -32.39
C LEU A 564 -15.67 -8.95 -33.78
N THR A 565 -16.18 -9.69 -34.76
CA THR A 565 -16.51 -9.13 -36.08
C THR A 565 -17.82 -8.33 -36.02
N SER A 566 -17.91 -7.25 -36.79
CA SER A 566 -19.05 -6.32 -36.88
C SER A 566 -20.40 -6.96 -37.27
N SER A 567 -20.41 -8.22 -37.71
CA SER A 567 -21.62 -8.97 -38.05
C SER A 567 -22.35 -9.64 -36.88
N GLY A 568 -21.94 -9.36 -35.64
CA GLY A 568 -22.56 -9.96 -34.45
C GLY A 568 -22.22 -11.44 -34.25
N ALA A 569 -21.84 -11.76 -33.02
CA ALA A 569 -21.90 -13.11 -32.42
C ALA A 569 -21.06 -14.26 -33.03
N LYS A 570 -19.94 -14.00 -33.73
CA LYS A 570 -18.91 -15.04 -33.92
C LYS A 570 -17.53 -14.51 -33.53
N LYS A 571 -17.02 -14.93 -32.37
CA LYS A 571 -15.57 -14.88 -32.09
C LYS A 571 -14.87 -15.59 -33.24
N SER A 572 -13.82 -15.00 -33.81
CA SER A 572 -12.96 -15.69 -34.78
C SER A 572 -12.59 -17.07 -34.22
N LYS A 573 -12.95 -18.15 -34.93
CA LYS A 573 -12.57 -19.55 -34.61
C LYS A 573 -11.08 -19.81 -34.86
N THR A 574 -10.22 -18.81 -34.83
CA THR A 574 -8.78 -19.04 -34.73
C THR A 574 -8.56 -19.81 -33.44
N ALA A 575 -8.03 -21.03 -33.54
CA ALA A 575 -7.57 -21.81 -32.40
C ALA A 575 -6.50 -20.98 -31.68
N GLN A 576 -6.92 -20.16 -30.72
CA GLN A 576 -6.00 -19.46 -29.87
C GLN A 576 -5.25 -20.51 -29.08
N GLU A 577 -3.93 -20.48 -29.16
CA GLU A 577 -3.12 -21.26 -28.25
C GLU A 577 -3.55 -20.93 -26.81
N PRO A 578 -3.67 -21.94 -25.94
CA PRO A 578 -3.99 -21.67 -24.54
C PRO A 578 -2.95 -20.70 -23.99
N GLY A 579 -3.42 -19.72 -23.20
CA GLY A 579 -2.53 -18.77 -22.56
C GLY A 579 -1.46 -19.50 -21.74
N LYS A 580 -0.25 -18.94 -21.69
CA LYS A 580 0.87 -19.48 -20.90
C LYS A 580 1.43 -18.39 -20.01
N LYS A 581 1.85 -18.77 -18.80
CA LYS A 581 2.52 -17.87 -17.85
C LYS A 581 3.97 -18.27 -17.67
N TYR A 582 4.83 -17.28 -17.49
CA TYR A 582 6.26 -17.46 -17.31
C TYR A 582 6.78 -16.50 -16.25
N LEU A 583 7.79 -16.91 -15.49
CA LEU A 583 8.76 -15.96 -14.94
C LEU A 583 9.93 -15.87 -15.91
N ARG A 584 10.24 -14.68 -16.41
CA ARG A 584 11.27 -14.43 -17.41
C ARG A 584 12.38 -13.55 -16.85
N ALA A 585 13.61 -13.83 -17.26
CA ALA A 585 14.76 -12.97 -17.03
C ALA A 585 15.24 -12.37 -18.35
N PHE A 586 15.41 -11.04 -18.41
CA PHE A 586 15.97 -10.36 -19.57
C PHE A 586 17.31 -9.72 -19.26
N ASP A 587 18.19 -9.75 -20.25
CA ASP A 587 19.37 -8.90 -20.27
C ASP A 587 18.95 -7.47 -20.62
N ILE A 588 19.28 -6.51 -19.75
CA ILE A 588 18.83 -5.12 -19.93
C ILE A 588 19.48 -4.42 -21.13
N GLU A 589 20.68 -4.83 -21.55
CA GLU A 589 21.39 -4.15 -22.65
C GLU A 589 20.82 -4.53 -24.02
N THR A 590 20.48 -5.81 -24.18
CA THR A 590 20.01 -6.40 -25.44
C THR A 590 18.50 -6.53 -25.51
N GLY A 591 17.82 -6.55 -24.36
CA GLY A 591 16.39 -6.82 -24.20
C GLY A 591 16.00 -8.26 -24.53
N LYS A 592 16.96 -9.20 -24.59
CA LYS A 592 16.71 -10.61 -24.89
C LYS A 592 16.36 -11.39 -23.62
N ILE A 593 15.48 -12.38 -23.77
CA ILE A 593 15.23 -13.40 -22.75
C ILE A 593 16.49 -14.25 -22.58
N VAL A 594 17.01 -14.31 -21.36
CA VAL A 594 18.16 -15.15 -20.99
C VAL A 594 17.69 -16.52 -20.54
N TRP A 595 16.63 -16.57 -19.73
CA TRP A 595 15.94 -17.80 -19.36
C TRP A 595 14.46 -17.51 -19.07
N GLU A 596 13.64 -18.55 -19.14
CA GLU A 596 12.24 -18.51 -18.74
C GLU A 596 11.85 -19.76 -17.94
N ALA A 597 11.03 -19.58 -16.92
CA ALA A 597 10.46 -20.62 -16.09
C ALA A 597 8.95 -20.68 -16.34
N PRO A 598 8.43 -21.72 -17.03
CA PRO A 598 7.00 -21.89 -17.26
C PRO A 598 6.24 -22.09 -15.94
N GLN A 599 5.07 -21.46 -15.83
CA GLN A 599 4.20 -21.57 -14.66
C GLN A 599 3.00 -22.45 -14.99
N ILE A 600 2.72 -23.42 -14.11
CA ILE A 600 1.57 -24.32 -14.22
C ILE A 600 0.40 -23.72 -13.41
N GLY A 601 -0.83 -23.91 -13.90
CA GLY A 601 -2.04 -23.46 -13.21
C GLY A 601 -2.90 -22.53 -14.06
N PRO A 602 -3.94 -21.91 -13.48
CA PRO A 602 -4.86 -21.05 -14.21
C PRO A 602 -4.17 -19.77 -14.71
N VAL A 603 -4.31 -19.50 -16.01
CA VAL A 603 -3.79 -18.28 -16.62
C VAL A 603 -4.71 -17.07 -16.41
N ASP A 604 -6.00 -17.30 -16.24
CA ASP A 604 -7.00 -16.27 -15.97
C ASP A 604 -7.18 -16.00 -14.46
N GLY A 605 -8.00 -15.01 -14.12
CA GLY A 605 -8.44 -14.78 -12.74
C GLY A 605 -7.51 -13.90 -11.90
N LYS A 606 -6.68 -13.06 -12.54
CA LYS A 606 -5.78 -12.12 -11.84
C LYS A 606 -4.81 -12.81 -10.86
N ARG A 607 -4.37 -14.03 -11.18
CA ARG A 607 -3.44 -14.85 -10.36
C ARG A 607 -1.97 -14.58 -10.70
N ASN A 608 -1.50 -13.36 -10.43
CA ASN A 608 -0.13 -12.95 -10.70
C ASN A 608 0.50 -12.45 -9.39
N SER A 609 1.55 -13.12 -8.93
CA SER A 609 2.44 -12.59 -7.89
C SER A 609 3.55 -11.78 -8.54
N GLY A 610 4.08 -10.78 -7.83
CA GLY A 610 5.35 -10.15 -8.21
C GLY A 610 6.56 -10.99 -7.82
N VAL A 611 7.74 -10.43 -8.09
CA VAL A 611 9.03 -11.05 -7.85
C VAL A 611 9.80 -10.26 -6.80
N LEU A 612 10.48 -10.98 -5.92
CA LEU A 612 11.50 -10.44 -5.01
C LEU A 612 12.85 -11.06 -5.38
N ALA A 613 13.88 -10.25 -5.57
CA ALA A 613 15.25 -10.71 -5.71
C ALA A 613 16.06 -10.42 -4.44
N THR A 614 17.07 -11.23 -4.15
CA THR A 614 17.93 -11.06 -2.97
C THR A 614 19.40 -11.25 -3.30
N ALA A 615 20.30 -10.60 -2.55
CA ALA A 615 21.75 -10.81 -2.63
C ALA A 615 22.18 -12.25 -2.26
N GLY A 616 21.29 -13.04 -1.67
CA GLY A 616 21.45 -14.49 -1.53
C GLY A 616 21.43 -15.27 -2.85
N GLY A 617 21.22 -14.61 -4.00
CA GLY A 617 21.18 -15.23 -5.33
C GLY A 617 19.85 -15.89 -5.66
N ILE A 618 18.76 -15.45 -5.01
CA ILE A 618 17.45 -16.11 -5.07
C ILE A 618 16.37 -15.14 -5.50
N LEU A 619 15.45 -15.65 -6.31
CA LEU A 619 14.15 -15.05 -6.62
C LEU A 619 13.03 -15.75 -5.84
N PHE A 620 12.15 -14.97 -5.21
CA PHE A 620 10.90 -15.46 -4.64
C PHE A 620 9.70 -14.95 -5.44
N TYR A 621 8.71 -15.81 -5.67
CA TYR A 621 7.42 -15.42 -6.25
C TYR A 621 6.32 -16.43 -5.85
N GLY A 622 5.06 -16.03 -5.97
CA GLY A 622 3.91 -16.94 -5.89
C GLY A 622 3.44 -17.37 -7.28
N ASP A 623 3.25 -18.66 -7.51
CA ASP A 623 2.81 -19.17 -8.80
C ASP A 623 1.26 -19.27 -8.92
N PRO A 624 0.70 -19.51 -10.12
CA PRO A 624 -0.73 -19.59 -10.31
C PRO A 624 -1.37 -20.86 -9.72
N SER A 625 -0.58 -21.90 -9.46
CA SER A 625 -1.05 -23.14 -8.84
C SER A 625 -1.31 -22.99 -7.33
N GLY A 626 -0.70 -21.98 -6.71
CA GLY A 626 -0.84 -21.67 -5.29
C GLY A 626 0.44 -21.93 -4.49
N ASP A 627 1.59 -22.09 -5.15
CA ASP A 627 2.86 -22.32 -4.48
C ASP A 627 3.59 -21.00 -4.24
N VAL A 628 4.35 -20.92 -3.15
CA VAL A 628 5.44 -19.95 -3.00
C VAL A 628 6.72 -20.66 -3.42
N ILE A 629 7.47 -20.05 -4.33
CA ILE A 629 8.63 -20.69 -4.98
C ILE A 629 9.87 -19.83 -4.79
N ALA A 630 11.02 -20.48 -4.59
CA ALA A 630 12.34 -19.90 -4.66
C ALA A 630 13.12 -20.47 -5.85
N LEU A 631 13.69 -19.60 -6.70
CA LEU A 631 14.53 -19.98 -7.84
C LEU A 631 15.94 -19.41 -7.68
N ASP A 632 16.94 -20.05 -8.29
CA ASP A 632 18.25 -19.42 -8.54
C ASP A 632 18.08 -18.30 -9.58
N GLU A 633 18.61 -17.11 -9.27
CA GLU A 633 18.44 -15.92 -10.10
C GLU A 633 19.16 -15.99 -11.46
N ARG A 634 20.13 -16.91 -11.61
CA ARG A 634 21.00 -16.99 -12.80
C ARG A 634 20.42 -17.85 -13.91
N ASP A 635 19.72 -18.92 -13.55
CA ASP A 635 19.23 -19.91 -14.51
C ASP A 635 17.75 -20.29 -14.31
N GLY A 636 17.08 -19.75 -13.29
CA GLY A 636 15.67 -20.02 -13.01
C GLY A 636 15.41 -21.41 -12.43
N LYS A 637 16.43 -22.15 -11.99
CA LYS A 637 16.27 -23.47 -11.39
C LYS A 637 15.53 -23.36 -10.05
N ALA A 638 14.50 -24.18 -9.87
CA ALA A 638 13.79 -24.28 -8.60
C ALA A 638 14.69 -24.83 -7.49
N LEU A 639 14.71 -24.12 -6.35
CA LEU A 639 15.50 -24.45 -5.16
C LEU A 639 14.62 -24.87 -3.99
N TRP A 640 13.42 -24.33 -3.92
CA TRP A 640 12.44 -24.60 -2.86
C TRP A 640 11.04 -24.22 -3.31
N HIS A 641 10.03 -24.89 -2.80
CA HIS A 641 8.64 -24.48 -2.93
C HIS A 641 7.82 -24.88 -1.71
N PHE A 642 6.70 -24.20 -1.50
CA PHE A 642 5.73 -24.52 -0.46
C PHE A 642 4.29 -24.36 -0.99
N PRO A 643 3.47 -25.45 -1.00
CA PRO A 643 2.11 -25.40 -1.49
C PRO A 643 1.19 -24.76 -0.45
N THR A 644 0.67 -23.58 -0.78
CA THR A 644 -0.25 -22.84 0.12
C THR A 644 -1.72 -23.17 -0.14
N ASN A 645 -2.03 -23.71 -1.34
CA ASN A 645 -3.38 -23.90 -1.87
C ASN A 645 -4.23 -22.60 -1.92
N GLY A 646 -3.59 -21.43 -1.87
CA GLY A 646 -4.26 -20.13 -1.94
C GLY A 646 -4.07 -19.43 -3.28
N ILE A 647 -4.74 -18.28 -3.44
CA ILE A 647 -4.61 -17.42 -4.63
C ILE A 647 -3.45 -16.44 -4.42
N ASN A 648 -2.43 -16.51 -5.27
CA ASN A 648 -1.31 -15.58 -5.27
C ASN A 648 -1.63 -14.33 -6.11
N LYS A 649 -1.71 -13.17 -5.47
CA LYS A 649 -1.91 -11.85 -6.13
C LYS A 649 -0.96 -10.75 -5.64
N ALA A 650 -0.34 -10.94 -4.48
CA ALA A 650 0.61 -9.98 -3.91
C ALA A 650 2.04 -10.30 -4.34
N SER A 651 2.95 -9.37 -4.08
CA SER A 651 4.37 -9.52 -4.36
C SER A 651 5.12 -9.86 -3.06
N PRO A 652 6.10 -10.79 -3.07
CA PRO A 652 6.86 -11.10 -1.86
C PRO A 652 7.71 -9.92 -1.39
N MET A 653 8.08 -9.95 -0.12
CA MET A 653 9.01 -9.03 0.52
C MET A 653 9.87 -9.77 1.56
N THR A 654 11.01 -9.19 1.94
CA THR A 654 11.90 -9.77 2.96
C THR A 654 12.33 -8.71 3.96
N TYR A 655 12.56 -9.11 5.21
CA TYR A 655 12.92 -8.22 6.30
C TYR A 655 13.72 -8.97 7.37
N MET A 656 14.28 -8.21 8.30
CA MET A 656 14.94 -8.74 9.50
C MET A 656 14.07 -8.52 10.74
N ALA A 657 13.94 -9.55 11.59
CA ALA A 657 13.36 -9.43 12.92
C ALA A 657 14.14 -10.33 13.89
N GLY A 658 14.55 -9.79 15.05
CA GLY A 658 15.32 -10.55 16.04
C GLY A 658 16.62 -11.15 15.49
N GLY A 659 17.29 -10.48 14.54
CA GLY A 659 18.50 -10.99 13.88
C GLY A 659 18.28 -12.13 12.88
N LYS A 660 17.02 -12.49 12.60
CA LYS A 660 16.64 -13.49 11.59
C LYS A 660 15.98 -12.83 10.38
N GLN A 661 16.33 -13.32 9.20
CA GLN A 661 15.72 -12.96 7.93
C GLN A 661 14.43 -13.76 7.74
N PHE A 662 13.41 -13.06 7.28
CA PHE A 662 12.12 -13.63 6.92
C PHE A 662 11.75 -13.22 5.49
N VAL A 663 10.92 -14.05 4.85
CA VAL A 663 10.26 -13.74 3.57
C VAL A 663 8.76 -13.82 3.81
N ALA A 664 8.02 -12.77 3.45
CA ALA A 664 6.56 -12.72 3.60
C ALA A 664 5.85 -12.43 2.28
N LEU A 665 4.65 -12.98 2.14
CA LEU A 665 3.78 -12.80 0.98
C LEU A 665 2.32 -12.94 1.41
N ALA A 666 1.44 -12.12 0.82
CA ALA A 666 0.00 -12.30 0.97
C ALA A 666 -0.53 -13.34 -0.03
N VAL A 667 -1.30 -14.30 0.48
CA VAL A 667 -1.83 -15.46 -0.24
C VAL A 667 -3.27 -15.72 0.19
N GLY A 668 -4.21 -15.55 -0.73
CA GLY A 668 -5.64 -15.53 -0.40
C GLY A 668 -5.93 -14.43 0.64
N PRO A 669 -6.53 -14.75 1.80
CA PRO A 669 -6.75 -13.82 2.91
C PRO A 669 -5.58 -13.76 3.92
N ASN A 670 -4.50 -14.51 3.69
CA ASN A 670 -3.45 -14.73 4.68
C ASN A 670 -2.18 -13.96 4.33
N ILE A 671 -1.45 -13.51 5.34
CA ILE A 671 -0.04 -13.15 5.27
C ILE A 671 0.75 -14.36 5.77
N LEU A 672 1.55 -14.95 4.90
CA LEU A 672 2.43 -16.07 5.22
C LEU A 672 3.85 -15.54 5.42
N CYS A 673 4.54 -16.07 6.42
CA CYS A 673 5.92 -15.70 6.71
C CYS A 673 6.81 -16.94 6.86
N PHE A 674 7.91 -16.97 6.11
CA PHE A 674 8.89 -18.04 6.06
C PHE A 674 10.23 -17.57 6.61
N GLY A 675 10.96 -18.48 7.25
CA GLY A 675 12.31 -18.23 7.75
C GLY A 675 13.08 -19.54 7.94
N LEU A 676 14.39 -19.42 8.13
CA LEU A 676 15.23 -20.57 8.47
C LEU A 676 14.89 -21.11 9.88
N PRO A 677 15.13 -22.41 10.15
CA PRO A 677 14.83 -23.07 11.42
C PRO A 677 15.17 -22.25 12.69
#